data_AF-A0A7S3TA71-F1
#
_entry.id   AF-A0A7S3TA71-F1
#
_cell.length_a   1.000
_cell.length_b   1.000
_cell.length_c   1.000
_cell.angle_alpha   90.00
_cell.angle_beta   90.00
_cell.angle_gamma   90.00
#
_symmetry.space_group_name_H-M   'P 1'
#
loop_
_entity.id
_entity.type
_entity.pdbx_description
1 polymer ?
#
loop_
_entity_poly.entity_id
_entity_poly.type
_entity_poly.pdbx_seq_one_letter_code
_entity_poly.pdbx_strand_id
1 'polypeptide(L)'
;MVDGSCSTSSSFGGSTPQAERAPRRASAVTEGKEGDGSRWRGVRQAQESQATTRNLARSLLAGEPLTEAEHAEQVKRLAALRARLQDPSTSSLALQSAPSSSSVVPSRRHGFGKKLFAEALRIGADALVLEQAGAFDREYATAKKRAVAAAAQLPPALPLDLDGVAFREAMAELRVTKYREPYRTHDGKGHGPVPHHVYPRPTLSREPAAAVPPPQPAGRAWTPDSSLWAPRKALADSGDLYDEPCLWLAFCNDWSCCLRKPKFVRFVFRADDGESDSEDESGEPGGGGGGGGGGGGQGEDEVDEVGRALWSSYRQLLHIFDGYSSFGDTDIFSISAQAFRQMCTDLELAEKKSKVCTLMHLDLLFVEMNAKEVMALESPQPQQRQRFGLLPPPERERLLRELHRGSGRNLKRPGARAARGSREEPRADETDRYNAQRGLNRYEFLQTLVHIAARKYVATGVEKDLSRAVATLTSGMGERTRAAMASLGLSHGDQLADVFRREHAYTAEVSDVLEEYDSTLQALVRCYMSDLTRVGRDVVGLSAEVLLSYDGYCRFVRDFRLIDATFSMRQATATFVVSRMRAIDELGQANRVKVLHLSRLDFYEALVRAAVNKSWPSEEEVRASGCDDAGDFVLASMEEGGAAHARFLSEHPAGYGKQLVPTHVCLQGLLSLLTRMIATGRGTSGRALTPASF
;
A
#
# COMPACT_ATOMS: atom_id res chain seq x y z
N MET A 1 -44.46 23.35 41.44
CA MET A 1 -45.78 22.74 41.73
C MET A 1 -46.46 22.45 40.41
N VAL A 2 -46.91 21.20 40.26
CA VAL A 2 -47.79 20.57 39.26
C VAL A 2 -47.11 19.29 38.76
N ASP A 3 -47.59 18.18 39.32
CA ASP A 3 -47.36 16.79 38.92
C ASP A 3 -48.08 16.45 37.61
N GLY A 4 -47.56 15.45 36.90
CA GLY A 4 -48.16 14.94 35.66
C GLY A 4 -47.71 13.52 35.33
N SER A 5 -48.18 12.55 36.10
CA SER A 5 -48.15 11.13 35.77
C SER A 5 -49.16 10.80 34.66
N CYS A 6 -48.77 10.03 33.64
CA CYS A 6 -49.73 9.33 32.80
C CYS A 6 -49.19 7.96 32.36
N SER A 7 -49.85 6.93 32.86
CA SER A 7 -49.72 5.52 32.51
C SER A 7 -51.02 5.07 31.85
N THR A 8 -50.96 4.47 30.65
CA THR A 8 -52.00 3.55 30.18
C THR A 8 -51.41 2.49 29.24
N SER A 9 -51.70 1.25 29.60
CA SER A 9 -51.58 -0.01 28.88
C SER A 9 -52.48 -0.13 27.65
N SER A 10 -52.06 -0.91 26.64
CA SER A 10 -52.98 -1.76 25.88
C SER A 10 -52.27 -2.96 25.25
N SER A 11 -52.73 -4.14 25.65
CA SER A 11 -52.47 -5.46 25.09
C SER A 11 -53.06 -5.64 23.69
N PHE A 12 -52.37 -6.34 22.79
CA PHE A 12 -52.99 -7.10 21.69
C PHE A 12 -52.14 -8.34 21.39
N GLY A 13 -52.77 -9.52 21.50
CA GLY A 13 -52.21 -10.79 21.08
C GLY A 13 -52.55 -11.14 19.64
N GLY A 14 -51.93 -12.19 19.10
CA GLY A 14 -52.39 -12.82 17.86
C GLY A 14 -51.35 -13.57 17.04
N SER A 15 -51.26 -14.88 17.28
CA SER A 15 -51.17 -15.97 16.28
C SER A 15 -50.00 -16.06 15.28
N THR A 16 -49.16 -17.06 15.50
CA THR A 16 -48.33 -17.81 14.54
C THR A 16 -49.15 -18.68 13.57
N PRO A 17 -48.62 -18.96 12.36
CA PRO A 17 -48.84 -20.24 11.70
C PRO A 17 -47.55 -20.99 11.35
N GLN A 18 -47.50 -22.25 11.78
CA GLN A 18 -46.59 -23.30 11.28
C GLN A 18 -46.97 -23.70 9.85
N ALA A 19 -45.98 -24.01 9.02
CA ALA A 19 -46.16 -24.84 7.83
C ALA A 19 -44.94 -25.73 7.60
N GLU A 20 -45.14 -27.03 7.81
CA GLU A 20 -44.23 -28.13 7.49
C GLU A 20 -44.08 -28.30 5.96
N ARG A 21 -42.88 -28.69 5.51
CA ARG A 21 -42.69 -29.28 4.18
C ARG A 21 -41.77 -30.51 4.24
N ALA A 22 -42.32 -31.64 3.80
CA ALA A 22 -41.69 -32.94 3.63
C ALA A 22 -40.73 -33.00 2.39
N PRO A 23 -39.80 -33.97 2.33
CA PRO A 23 -38.80 -34.08 1.28
C PRO A 23 -39.23 -34.98 0.10
N ARG A 24 -38.83 -34.61 -1.13
CA ARG A 24 -38.98 -35.46 -2.32
C ARG A 24 -37.67 -36.21 -2.64
N ARG A 25 -37.79 -37.53 -2.77
CA ARG A 25 -36.83 -38.44 -3.44
C ARG A 25 -36.90 -38.27 -4.96
N ALA A 26 -35.78 -38.48 -5.65
CA ALA A 26 -35.74 -39.02 -7.00
C ALA A 26 -34.44 -39.80 -7.23
N SER A 27 -34.57 -40.98 -7.81
CA SER A 27 -33.53 -41.95 -8.17
C SER A 27 -33.28 -41.96 -9.68
N ALA A 28 -32.17 -42.62 -10.06
CA ALA A 28 -31.86 -43.26 -11.35
C ALA A 28 -31.23 -42.38 -12.46
N VAL A 29 -30.06 -42.76 -12.98
CA VAL A 29 -29.84 -43.75 -14.05
C VAL A 29 -28.33 -43.82 -14.36
N THR A 30 -27.77 -45.02 -14.32
CA THR A 30 -26.43 -45.40 -14.82
C THR A 30 -26.61 -46.23 -16.08
N GLU A 31 -25.91 -45.90 -17.17
CA GLU A 31 -25.39 -46.87 -18.15
C GLU A 31 -24.53 -46.14 -19.20
N GLY A 32 -23.27 -46.57 -19.34
CA GLY A 32 -22.29 -46.01 -20.28
C GLY A 32 -21.31 -47.08 -20.73
N LYS A 33 -21.42 -47.43 -22.02
CA LYS A 33 -20.77 -48.52 -22.77
C LYS A 33 -19.24 -48.60 -22.67
N GLU A 34 -18.76 -49.85 -22.66
CA GLU A 34 -17.37 -50.25 -22.86
C GLU A 34 -16.92 -50.04 -24.32
N GLY A 35 -15.70 -49.53 -24.49
CA GLY A 35 -15.05 -49.40 -25.80
C GLY A 35 -13.57 -49.02 -25.70
N ASP A 36 -12.71 -49.93 -26.16
CA ASP A 36 -11.33 -49.72 -26.63
C ASP A 36 -10.18 -49.59 -25.60
N GLY A 37 -9.93 -50.68 -24.85
CA GLY A 37 -8.81 -50.81 -23.92
C GLY A 37 -7.44 -51.16 -24.55
N SER A 38 -7.34 -51.29 -25.87
CA SER A 38 -6.11 -51.75 -26.54
C SER A 38 -5.18 -50.60 -26.91
N ARG A 39 -5.72 -49.45 -27.30
CA ARG A 39 -4.95 -48.28 -27.75
C ARG A 39 -4.24 -47.55 -26.61
N TRP A 40 -4.71 -47.72 -25.38
CA TRP A 40 -4.19 -47.02 -24.20
C TRP A 40 -3.14 -47.80 -23.40
N ARG A 41 -2.92 -49.08 -23.69
CA ARG A 41 -1.93 -49.90 -22.95
C ARG A 41 -0.50 -49.39 -23.13
N GLY A 42 -0.10 -49.02 -24.35
CA GLY A 42 1.25 -48.48 -24.61
C GLY A 42 1.48 -47.11 -23.97
N VAL A 43 0.48 -46.22 -24.03
CA VAL A 43 0.54 -44.90 -23.40
C VAL A 43 0.58 -45.01 -21.88
N ARG A 44 -0.23 -45.91 -21.29
CA ARG A 44 -0.25 -46.16 -19.85
C ARG A 44 1.07 -46.75 -19.36
N GLN A 45 1.64 -47.71 -20.08
CA GLN A 45 2.92 -48.32 -19.73
C GLN A 45 4.10 -47.32 -19.84
N ALA A 46 4.08 -46.41 -20.82
CA ALA A 46 5.05 -45.32 -20.92
C ALA A 46 4.89 -44.29 -19.80
N GLN A 47 3.65 -43.93 -19.44
CA GLN A 47 3.34 -43.03 -18.33
C GLN A 47 3.70 -43.62 -16.96
N GLU A 48 3.45 -44.91 -16.73
CA GLU A 48 3.85 -45.62 -15.52
C GLU A 48 5.38 -45.73 -15.41
N SER A 49 6.07 -45.97 -16.52
CA SER A 49 7.55 -45.97 -16.56
C SER A 49 8.15 -44.59 -16.28
N GLN A 50 7.54 -43.52 -16.80
CA GLN A 50 7.95 -42.14 -16.52
C GLN A 50 7.64 -41.72 -15.07
N ALA A 51 6.50 -42.13 -14.52
CA ALA A 51 6.13 -41.88 -13.12
C ALA A 51 7.08 -42.59 -12.15
N THR A 52 7.42 -43.85 -12.45
CA THR A 52 8.38 -44.64 -11.66
C THR A 52 9.77 -44.01 -11.69
N THR A 53 10.21 -43.53 -12.87
CA THR A 53 11.50 -42.81 -13.02
C THR A 53 11.53 -41.51 -12.22
N ARG A 54 10.43 -40.74 -12.24
CA ARG A 54 10.31 -39.49 -11.45
C ARG A 54 10.31 -39.74 -9.96
N ASN A 55 9.63 -40.80 -9.49
CA ASN A 55 9.58 -41.12 -8.07
C ASN A 55 10.94 -41.62 -7.56
N LEU A 56 11.67 -42.42 -8.35
CA LEU A 56 13.03 -42.85 -7.98
C LEU A 56 14.00 -41.66 -7.93
N ALA A 57 13.93 -40.75 -8.91
CA ALA A 57 14.76 -39.54 -8.92
C ALA A 57 14.43 -38.58 -7.76
N ARG A 58 13.14 -38.49 -7.38
CA ARG A 58 12.71 -37.69 -6.23
C ARG A 58 13.18 -38.30 -4.90
N SER A 59 13.17 -39.63 -4.77
CA SER A 59 13.71 -40.33 -3.59
C SER A 59 15.22 -40.11 -3.43
N LEU A 60 15.99 -40.08 -4.53
CA LEU A 60 17.43 -39.79 -4.49
C LEU A 60 17.75 -38.32 -4.13
N LEU A 61 16.86 -37.39 -4.51
CA LEU A 61 17.06 -35.95 -4.26
C LEU A 61 16.51 -35.49 -2.89
N ALA A 62 15.65 -36.29 -2.25
CA ALA A 62 15.05 -35.96 -0.96
C ALA A 62 16.03 -36.06 0.22
N GLY A 63 17.27 -36.53 0.00
CA GLY A 63 18.34 -36.46 1.00
C GLY A 63 18.19 -37.42 2.17
N GLU A 64 17.35 -38.45 2.07
CA GLU A 64 17.35 -39.52 3.09
C GLU A 64 18.65 -40.33 3.00
N PRO A 65 19.27 -40.70 4.14
CA PRO A 65 20.55 -41.40 4.14
C PRO A 65 20.37 -42.82 3.62
N LEU A 66 20.68 -43.03 2.34
CA LEU A 66 20.78 -44.36 1.72
C LEU A 66 22.16 -44.95 1.99
N THR A 67 22.22 -46.26 2.25
CA THR A 67 23.51 -46.95 2.28
C THR A 67 24.14 -46.97 0.88
N GLU A 68 25.47 -47.04 0.81
CA GLU A 68 26.20 -47.01 -0.47
C GLU A 68 25.74 -48.12 -1.44
N ALA A 69 25.35 -49.28 -0.90
CA ALA A 69 24.78 -50.39 -1.67
C ALA A 69 23.38 -50.07 -2.24
N GLU A 70 22.52 -49.41 -1.46
CA GLU A 70 21.18 -48.99 -1.92
C GLU A 70 21.27 -47.90 -2.97
N HIS A 71 22.21 -46.96 -2.81
CA HIS A 71 22.48 -45.94 -3.80
C HIS A 71 22.97 -46.55 -5.12
N ALA A 72 23.89 -47.51 -5.07
CA ALA A 72 24.38 -48.22 -6.25
C ALA A 72 23.25 -48.99 -6.98
N GLU A 73 22.38 -49.67 -6.24
CA GLU A 73 21.22 -50.40 -6.78
C GLU A 73 20.20 -49.44 -7.42
N GLN A 74 19.94 -48.28 -6.80
CA GLN A 74 19.03 -47.27 -7.36
C GLN A 74 19.59 -46.62 -8.64
N VAL A 75 20.90 -46.36 -8.71
CA VAL A 75 21.58 -45.87 -9.92
C VAL A 75 21.49 -46.91 -11.04
N LYS A 76 21.69 -48.19 -10.74
CA LYS A 76 21.55 -49.29 -11.72
C LYS A 76 20.13 -49.40 -12.27
N ARG A 77 19.10 -49.25 -11.42
CA ARG A 77 17.69 -49.24 -11.84
C ARG A 77 17.35 -48.05 -12.74
N LEU A 78 17.89 -46.87 -12.43
CA LEU A 78 17.72 -45.67 -13.27
C LEU A 78 18.38 -45.83 -14.65
N ALA A 79 19.57 -46.44 -14.71
CA ALA A 79 20.24 -46.73 -15.97
C ALA A 79 19.43 -47.69 -16.86
N ALA A 80 18.85 -48.75 -16.28
CA ALA A 80 18.01 -49.70 -17.01
C ALA A 80 16.70 -49.06 -17.53
N LEU A 81 16.07 -48.19 -16.73
CA LEU A 81 14.88 -47.43 -17.14
C LEU A 81 15.18 -46.43 -18.26
N ARG A 82 16.34 -45.77 -18.20
CA ARG A 82 16.79 -44.85 -19.25
C ARG A 82 17.04 -45.57 -20.57
N ALA A 83 17.64 -46.76 -20.53
CA ALA A 83 17.86 -47.57 -21.73
C ALA A 83 16.53 -47.98 -22.40
N ARG A 84 15.50 -48.31 -21.61
CA ARG A 84 14.14 -48.62 -22.11
C ARG A 84 13.44 -47.43 -22.76
N LEU A 85 13.61 -46.23 -22.21
CA LEU A 85 13.01 -45.00 -22.78
C LEU A 85 13.71 -44.52 -24.05
N GLN A 86 14.93 -44.99 -24.30
CA GLN A 86 15.70 -44.67 -25.52
C GLN A 86 15.48 -45.70 -26.64
N ASP A 87 14.66 -46.73 -26.42
CA ASP A 87 14.30 -47.71 -27.45
C ASP A 87 13.39 -47.06 -28.52
N PRO A 88 13.85 -46.93 -29.78
CA PRO A 88 13.12 -46.23 -30.85
C PRO A 88 11.76 -46.85 -31.20
N SER A 89 11.53 -48.11 -30.83
CA SER A 89 10.25 -48.80 -31.05
C SER A 89 9.08 -48.20 -30.26
N THR A 90 9.35 -47.40 -29.23
CA THR A 90 8.32 -46.74 -28.40
C THR A 90 7.98 -45.30 -28.82
N SER A 91 8.80 -44.67 -29.68
CA SER A 91 8.70 -43.23 -30.00
C SER A 91 8.13 -42.90 -31.40
N SER A 92 7.70 -43.89 -32.19
CA SER A 92 7.34 -43.71 -33.62
C SER A 92 5.91 -43.21 -33.90
N LEU A 93 5.11 -42.81 -32.90
CA LEU A 93 3.70 -42.42 -33.13
C LEU A 93 3.37 -40.94 -32.94
N ALA A 94 4.34 -40.08 -32.66
CA ALA A 94 4.07 -38.66 -32.50
C ALA A 94 5.27 -37.83 -32.98
N LEU A 95 5.16 -37.28 -34.19
CA LEU A 95 5.75 -36.03 -34.71
C LEU A 95 6.24 -36.18 -36.16
N GLN A 96 5.37 -35.84 -37.10
CA GLN A 96 5.76 -35.36 -38.43
C GLN A 96 5.09 -33.99 -38.65
N SER A 97 5.88 -32.92 -38.67
CA SER A 97 5.74 -31.71 -39.53
C SER A 97 6.44 -30.49 -38.91
N ALA A 98 7.64 -30.16 -39.41
CA ALA A 98 8.09 -28.78 -39.72
C ALA A 98 9.55 -28.79 -40.23
N PRO A 99 9.93 -27.87 -41.14
CA PRO A 99 11.12 -27.99 -41.98
C PRO A 99 12.38 -27.25 -41.47
N SER A 100 13.52 -27.68 -42.01
CA SER A 100 14.89 -27.29 -41.72
C SER A 100 15.44 -26.15 -42.59
N SER A 101 16.21 -25.22 -42.01
CA SER A 101 17.33 -24.45 -42.62
C SER A 101 17.98 -23.60 -41.50
N SER A 102 19.24 -23.18 -41.45
CA SER A 102 20.45 -23.34 -42.26
C SER A 102 21.70 -23.10 -41.37
N SER A 103 22.86 -23.52 -41.84
CA SER A 103 24.17 -23.50 -41.19
C SER A 103 24.95 -22.19 -41.38
N VAL A 104 25.61 -21.68 -40.34
CA VAL A 104 26.79 -20.80 -40.47
C VAL A 104 27.80 -21.13 -39.35
N VAL A 105 29.06 -21.33 -39.74
CA VAL A 105 30.24 -21.51 -38.86
C VAL A 105 31.07 -20.22 -38.89
N PRO A 106 31.66 -19.79 -37.75
CA PRO A 106 32.97 -19.15 -37.86
C PRO A 106 34.02 -19.58 -36.81
N SER A 107 35.25 -19.22 -37.17
CA SER A 107 36.54 -19.80 -36.78
C SER A 107 37.15 -19.25 -35.48
N ARG A 108 38.17 -19.98 -35.00
CA ARG A 108 38.94 -19.79 -33.75
C ARG A 108 39.79 -18.50 -33.73
N ARG A 109 39.83 -17.81 -32.58
CA ARG A 109 41.07 -17.33 -31.89
C ARG A 109 40.79 -16.90 -30.42
N HIS A 110 41.69 -17.36 -29.53
CA HIS A 110 42.08 -17.01 -28.14
C HIS A 110 41.25 -15.97 -27.35
N GLY A 111 40.92 -16.11 -26.07
CA GLY A 111 41.27 -17.08 -25.03
C GLY A 111 40.95 -16.47 -23.65
N PHE A 112 39.79 -16.79 -23.09
CA PHE A 112 39.44 -16.83 -21.64
C PHE A 112 37.97 -17.30 -21.46
N GLY A 113 37.16 -17.26 -22.51
CA GLY A 113 35.74 -17.65 -22.49
C GLY A 113 35.42 -19.14 -22.72
N LYS A 114 36.39 -20.06 -22.79
CA LYS A 114 36.10 -21.46 -23.21
C LYS A 114 35.23 -22.25 -22.22
N LYS A 115 35.33 -21.99 -20.91
CA LYS A 115 34.49 -22.70 -19.90
C LYS A 115 33.05 -22.17 -19.87
N LEU A 116 32.89 -20.85 -19.95
CA LEU A 116 31.57 -20.20 -19.98
C LEU A 116 30.83 -20.44 -21.31
N PHE A 117 31.55 -20.44 -22.43
CA PHE A 117 30.97 -20.75 -23.74
C PHE A 117 30.59 -22.23 -23.88
N ALA A 118 31.39 -23.14 -23.32
CA ALA A 118 31.04 -24.57 -23.26
C ALA A 118 29.83 -24.83 -22.34
N GLU A 119 29.74 -24.14 -21.21
CA GLU A 119 28.60 -24.30 -20.28
C GLU A 119 27.32 -23.63 -20.81
N ALA A 120 27.44 -22.50 -21.52
CA ALA A 120 26.32 -21.82 -22.18
C ALA A 120 25.75 -22.62 -23.36
N LEU A 121 26.61 -23.29 -24.15
CA LEU A 121 26.18 -24.26 -25.16
C LEU A 121 25.54 -25.51 -24.52
N ARG A 122 25.98 -25.91 -23.33
CA ARG A 122 25.40 -27.03 -22.57
C ARG A 122 23.98 -26.77 -22.08
N ILE A 123 23.59 -25.50 -21.89
CA ILE A 123 22.27 -25.09 -21.39
C ILE A 123 21.39 -24.38 -22.45
N GLY A 124 21.83 -24.33 -23.71
CA GLY A 124 21.02 -23.83 -24.83
C GLY A 124 20.77 -22.33 -24.84
N ALA A 125 21.72 -21.51 -24.37
CA ALA A 125 21.58 -20.05 -24.38
C ALA A 125 21.63 -19.48 -25.82
N ASP A 126 20.74 -18.53 -26.10
CA ASP A 126 20.62 -17.83 -27.38
C ASP A 126 21.89 -16.99 -27.66
N ALA A 127 22.39 -17.03 -28.91
CA ALA A 127 23.58 -16.28 -29.34
C ALA A 127 23.45 -14.77 -29.11
N LEU A 128 22.23 -14.23 -29.22
CA LEU A 128 21.94 -12.82 -28.97
C LEU A 128 22.15 -12.43 -27.49
N VAL A 129 21.82 -13.33 -26.57
CA VAL A 129 21.98 -13.11 -25.12
C VAL A 129 23.47 -13.11 -24.75
N LEU A 130 24.27 -13.95 -25.40
CA LEU A 130 25.72 -13.98 -25.19
C LEU A 130 26.42 -12.74 -25.74
N GLU A 131 25.94 -12.20 -26.87
CA GLU A 131 26.44 -10.95 -27.44
C GLU A 131 26.11 -9.74 -26.56
N GLN A 132 24.88 -9.67 -26.04
CA GLN A 132 24.43 -8.61 -25.13
C GLN A 132 25.18 -8.63 -23.79
N ALA A 133 25.41 -9.82 -23.21
CA ALA A 133 26.21 -9.97 -22.01
C ALA A 133 27.67 -9.51 -22.23
N GLY A 134 28.25 -9.88 -23.38
CA GLY A 134 29.59 -9.42 -23.75
C GLY A 134 29.67 -7.91 -23.99
N ALA A 135 28.63 -7.28 -24.51
CA ALA A 135 28.56 -5.82 -24.66
C ALA A 135 28.50 -5.12 -23.30
N PHE A 136 27.66 -5.62 -22.40
CA PHE A 136 27.54 -5.11 -21.04
C PHE A 136 28.86 -5.18 -20.26
N ASP A 137 29.58 -6.31 -20.32
CA ASP A 137 30.87 -6.46 -19.63
C ASP A 137 31.93 -5.46 -20.12
N ARG A 138 31.91 -5.12 -21.42
CA ARG A 138 32.82 -4.12 -22.01
C ARG A 138 32.49 -2.71 -21.54
N GLU A 139 31.21 -2.36 -21.47
CA GLU A 139 30.76 -1.07 -20.95
C GLU A 139 31.10 -0.93 -19.47
N TYR A 140 30.85 -1.96 -18.68
CA TYR A 140 31.17 -1.98 -17.25
C TYR A 140 32.67 -1.85 -17.00
N ALA A 141 33.51 -2.59 -17.73
CA ALA A 141 34.96 -2.48 -17.63
C ALA A 141 35.47 -1.07 -18.02
N THR A 142 34.83 -0.42 -19.00
CA THR A 142 35.16 0.93 -19.43
C THR A 142 34.75 1.98 -18.38
N ALA A 143 33.54 1.86 -17.82
CA ALA A 143 33.05 2.73 -16.75
C ALA A 143 33.91 2.61 -15.48
N LYS A 144 34.29 1.38 -15.09
CA LYS A 144 35.18 1.13 -13.96
C LYS A 144 36.56 1.79 -14.16
N LYS A 145 37.14 1.69 -15.37
CA LYS A 145 38.42 2.36 -15.68
C LYS A 145 38.30 3.89 -15.59
N ARG A 146 37.19 4.48 -16.05
CA ARG A 146 36.93 5.93 -15.94
C ARG A 146 36.80 6.38 -14.50
N ALA A 147 36.08 5.64 -13.67
CA ALA A 147 35.91 5.95 -12.25
C ALA A 147 37.25 5.90 -11.49
N VAL A 148 38.09 4.89 -11.75
CA VAL A 148 39.43 4.80 -11.16
C VAL A 148 40.34 5.94 -11.63
N ALA A 149 40.27 6.32 -12.91
CA ALA A 149 41.03 7.45 -13.43
C ALA A 149 40.57 8.80 -12.85
N ALA A 150 39.26 9.00 -12.66
CA ALA A 150 38.70 10.20 -12.03
C ALA A 150 39.08 10.29 -10.55
N ALA A 151 39.01 9.17 -9.82
CA ALA A 151 39.44 9.13 -8.42
C ALA A 151 40.94 9.43 -8.24
N ALA A 152 41.77 9.04 -9.20
CA ALA A 152 43.20 9.35 -9.19
C ALA A 152 43.54 10.82 -9.50
N GLN A 153 42.57 11.60 -10.02
CA GLN A 153 42.73 13.03 -10.31
C GLN A 153 42.26 13.93 -9.16
N LEU A 154 41.66 13.37 -8.11
CA LEU A 154 41.26 14.15 -6.93
C LEU A 154 42.50 14.49 -6.08
N PRO A 155 42.73 15.77 -5.75
CA PRO A 155 43.89 16.18 -4.95
C PRO A 155 43.79 15.63 -3.51
N PRO A 156 44.91 15.17 -2.92
CA PRO A 156 44.92 14.70 -1.55
C PRO A 156 44.92 15.92 -0.62
N ALA A 157 43.84 16.06 0.14
CA ALA A 157 43.57 17.10 1.13
C ALA A 157 43.04 18.44 0.58
N LEU A 158 41.72 18.60 0.66
CA LEU A 158 41.06 19.90 0.79
C LEU A 158 40.52 20.05 2.22
N PRO A 159 40.71 21.19 2.88
CA PRO A 159 40.04 21.52 4.14
C PRO A 159 38.53 21.61 3.88
N LEU A 160 37.74 20.94 4.72
CA LEU A 160 36.28 20.95 4.63
C LEU A 160 35.72 22.32 5.02
N ASP A 161 35.53 23.17 4.02
CA ASP A 161 34.50 24.22 4.03
C ASP A 161 33.62 24.05 2.78
N LEU A 162 33.03 22.85 2.68
CA LEU A 162 32.00 22.57 1.68
C LEU A 162 30.69 23.13 2.21
N ASP A 163 30.20 24.17 1.55
CA ASP A 163 28.85 24.70 1.69
C ASP A 163 27.85 23.53 1.82
N GLY A 164 27.10 23.51 2.92
CA GLY A 164 26.20 22.43 3.27
C GLY A 164 25.16 22.13 2.18
N VAL A 165 24.95 23.03 1.22
CA VAL A 165 24.15 22.78 0.01
C VAL A 165 24.76 21.69 -0.86
N ALA A 166 26.04 21.77 -1.22
CA ALA A 166 26.70 20.78 -2.08
C ALA A 166 26.79 19.40 -1.41
N PHE A 167 26.98 19.36 -0.08
CA PHE A 167 26.95 18.10 0.67
C PHE A 167 25.53 17.51 0.73
N ARG A 168 24.49 18.35 0.88
CA ARG A 168 23.09 17.89 0.86
C ARG A 168 22.67 17.39 -0.53
N GLU A 169 23.07 18.07 -1.59
CA GLU A 169 22.85 17.63 -2.98
C GLU A 169 23.60 16.32 -3.26
N ALA A 170 24.89 16.24 -2.88
CA ALA A 170 25.67 15.01 -3.01
C ALA A 170 25.08 13.85 -2.20
N MET A 171 24.54 14.10 -0.99
CA MET A 171 23.86 13.09 -0.18
C MET A 171 22.48 12.71 -0.72
N ALA A 172 21.76 13.62 -1.37
CA ALA A 172 20.53 13.31 -2.09
C ALA A 172 20.84 12.43 -3.32
N GLU A 173 21.89 12.75 -4.06
CA GLU A 173 22.38 11.95 -5.18
C GLU A 173 22.91 10.58 -4.73
N LEU A 174 23.60 10.51 -3.58
CA LEU A 174 24.05 9.27 -2.93
C LEU A 174 22.89 8.41 -2.45
N ARG A 175 21.80 9.01 -1.97
CA ARG A 175 20.58 8.28 -1.61
C ARG A 175 19.92 7.71 -2.85
N VAL A 176 19.83 8.47 -3.95
CA VAL A 176 19.35 7.98 -5.26
C VAL A 176 20.23 6.83 -5.79
N THR A 177 21.55 6.88 -5.58
CA THR A 177 22.48 5.83 -6.03
C THR A 177 22.67 4.66 -5.05
N LYS A 178 22.37 4.79 -3.76
CA LYS A 178 22.45 3.67 -2.78
C LYS A 178 21.35 2.63 -3.02
N TYR A 179 20.24 3.00 -3.65
CA TYR A 179 19.22 2.04 -4.12
C TYR A 179 19.61 1.32 -5.42
N ARG A 180 20.85 1.49 -5.90
CA ARG A 180 21.38 0.94 -7.17
C ARG A 180 22.26 -0.32 -7.00
N GLU A 181 22.46 -0.85 -5.78
CA GLU A 181 23.19 -2.11 -5.60
C GLU A 181 22.29 -3.36 -5.71
N PRO A 182 22.76 -4.44 -6.38
CA PRO A 182 22.00 -5.67 -6.54
C PRO A 182 22.07 -6.53 -5.27
N TYR A 183 20.93 -6.76 -4.63
CA TYR A 183 20.77 -7.93 -3.77
C TYR A 183 20.98 -9.19 -4.62
N ARG A 184 22.05 -9.94 -4.36
CA ARG A 184 22.20 -11.32 -4.83
C ARG A 184 21.17 -12.18 -4.12
N THR A 185 20.12 -12.58 -4.82
CA THR A 185 19.34 -13.76 -4.46
C THR A 185 19.76 -14.93 -5.34
N HIS A 186 19.94 -16.09 -4.70
CA HIS A 186 20.08 -17.39 -5.34
C HIS A 186 18.84 -17.66 -6.21
N ASP A 187 19.02 -17.68 -7.53
CA ASP A 187 17.99 -18.14 -8.47
C ASP A 187 18.05 -19.67 -8.62
N GLY A 188 16.98 -20.33 -8.17
CA GLY A 188 16.65 -21.71 -8.51
C GLY A 188 15.34 -21.76 -9.29
N LYS A 189 15.41 -21.86 -10.62
CA LYS A 189 14.27 -22.11 -11.51
C LYS A 189 13.83 -23.58 -11.43
N GLY A 190 12.52 -23.82 -11.38
CA GLY A 190 11.96 -25.12 -11.80
C GLY A 190 10.54 -25.43 -11.30
N HIS A 191 9.51 -24.77 -11.83
CA HIS A 191 8.13 -25.26 -11.70
C HIS A 191 7.49 -25.52 -13.07
N GLY A 192 7.06 -26.77 -13.27
CA GLY A 192 6.19 -27.21 -14.34
C GLY A 192 4.71 -26.83 -14.09
N PRO A 193 3.77 -27.32 -14.92
CA PRO A 193 2.39 -26.85 -14.93
C PRO A 193 1.63 -27.25 -13.65
N VAL A 194 0.92 -26.29 -13.06
CA VAL A 194 0.10 -26.42 -11.85
C VAL A 194 -1.23 -27.14 -12.18
N PRO A 195 -1.66 -28.13 -11.38
CA PRO A 195 -2.96 -28.79 -11.56
C PRO A 195 -4.12 -27.86 -11.13
N HIS A 196 -5.24 -27.96 -11.85
CA HIS A 196 -6.47 -27.24 -11.55
C HIS A 196 -7.09 -27.69 -10.22
N HIS A 197 -7.14 -26.80 -9.22
CA HIS A 197 -8.02 -26.95 -8.07
C HIS A 197 -9.46 -26.56 -8.44
N VAL A 198 -10.36 -27.53 -8.36
CA VAL A 198 -11.81 -27.33 -8.29
C VAL A 198 -12.13 -27.16 -6.81
N TYR A 199 -12.70 -26.03 -6.41
CA TYR A 199 -13.22 -25.84 -5.05
C TYR A 199 -14.56 -26.59 -4.91
N PRO A 200 -14.74 -27.47 -3.91
CA PRO A 200 -16.07 -27.89 -3.50
C PRO A 200 -16.76 -26.74 -2.75
N ARG A 201 -18.08 -26.62 -2.93
CA ARG A 201 -18.95 -25.77 -2.11
C ARG A 201 -18.77 -26.09 -0.61
N PRO A 202 -18.79 -25.09 0.29
CA PRO A 202 -18.66 -25.36 1.72
C PRO A 202 -19.94 -26.01 2.24
N THR A 203 -19.86 -27.29 2.58
CA THR A 203 -20.71 -27.87 3.62
C THR A 203 -20.05 -27.52 4.96
N LEU A 204 -20.83 -26.94 5.88
CA LEU A 204 -20.42 -26.66 7.26
C LEU A 204 -19.95 -27.96 7.93
N SER A 205 -18.65 -28.21 7.89
CA SER A 205 -17.97 -29.30 8.61
C SER A 205 -16.85 -28.68 9.44
N ARG A 206 -16.92 -28.94 10.74
CA ARG A 206 -15.98 -28.58 11.80
C ARG A 206 -14.53 -28.63 11.32
N GLU A 207 -13.83 -27.49 11.39
CA GLU A 207 -12.40 -27.39 11.05
C GLU A 207 -11.56 -28.42 11.83
N PRO A 208 -10.68 -29.18 11.16
CA PRO A 208 -9.66 -29.96 11.85
C PRO A 208 -8.65 -28.98 12.47
N ALA A 209 -8.28 -29.23 13.73
CA ALA A 209 -7.33 -28.43 14.48
C ALA A 209 -6.08 -28.13 13.65
N ALA A 210 -5.78 -26.84 13.46
CA ALA A 210 -4.58 -26.39 12.77
C ALA A 210 -3.35 -27.03 13.42
N ALA A 211 -2.52 -27.70 12.62
CA ALA A 211 -1.28 -28.30 13.08
C ALA A 211 -0.42 -27.22 13.76
N VAL A 212 -0.04 -27.48 15.01
CA VAL A 212 0.87 -26.62 15.79
C VAL A 212 2.16 -26.45 14.96
N PRO A 213 2.57 -25.21 14.64
CA PRO A 213 3.82 -24.98 13.94
C PRO A 213 4.98 -25.57 14.76
N PRO A 214 6.02 -26.15 14.10
CA PRO A 214 7.16 -26.71 14.82
C PRO A 214 7.80 -25.66 15.74
N PRO A 215 8.28 -26.06 16.93
CA PRO A 215 8.87 -25.13 17.89
C PRO A 215 10.00 -24.35 17.22
N GLN A 216 9.92 -23.02 17.27
CA GLN A 216 10.95 -22.17 16.70
C GLN A 216 12.29 -22.42 17.43
N PRO A 217 13.42 -22.49 16.72
CA PRO A 217 14.72 -22.67 17.36
C PRO A 217 14.98 -21.51 18.31
N ALA A 218 15.27 -21.82 19.58
CA ALA A 218 15.63 -20.84 20.58
C ALA A 218 16.82 -20.00 20.08
N GLY A 219 16.61 -18.69 19.87
CA GLY A 219 17.69 -17.74 19.58
C GLY A 219 17.62 -16.98 18.25
N ARG A 220 16.53 -17.03 17.47
CA ARG A 220 16.40 -16.09 16.34
C ARG A 220 16.13 -14.69 16.90
N ALA A 221 17.01 -13.73 16.60
CA ALA A 221 16.81 -12.33 16.94
C ALA A 221 15.48 -11.85 16.36
N TRP A 222 14.70 -11.14 17.18
CA TRP A 222 13.42 -10.58 16.76
C TRP A 222 13.63 -9.62 15.58
N THR A 223 12.76 -9.72 14.59
CA THR A 223 12.69 -8.79 13.46
C THR A 223 11.23 -8.46 13.18
N PRO A 224 10.91 -7.28 12.63
CA PRO A 224 9.55 -6.96 12.22
C PRO A 224 8.95 -8.01 11.26
N ASP A 225 9.77 -8.58 10.39
CA ASP A 225 9.43 -9.66 9.47
C ASP A 225 9.09 -11.01 10.12
N SER A 226 9.51 -11.24 11.36
CA SER A 226 9.20 -12.44 12.14
C SER A 226 8.16 -12.17 13.23
N SER A 227 7.61 -10.96 13.30
CA SER A 227 6.66 -10.52 14.32
C SER A 227 5.21 -10.68 13.88
N LEU A 228 4.27 -10.38 14.79
CA LEU A 228 2.83 -10.30 14.49
C LEU A 228 2.48 -9.31 13.35
N TRP A 229 3.38 -8.37 13.03
CA TRP A 229 3.19 -7.38 11.97
C TRP A 229 3.45 -7.94 10.57
N ALA A 230 4.19 -9.04 10.44
CA ALA A 230 4.59 -9.63 9.16
C ALA A 230 3.46 -9.82 8.13
N PRO A 231 2.23 -10.25 8.51
CA PRO A 231 1.12 -10.39 7.56
C PRO A 231 0.75 -9.09 6.84
N ARG A 232 1.08 -7.92 7.41
CA ARG A 232 0.79 -6.62 6.80
C ARG A 232 1.41 -6.45 5.42
N LYS A 233 2.58 -7.07 5.16
CA LYS A 233 3.23 -7.05 3.83
C LYS A 233 2.31 -7.57 2.72
N ALA A 234 1.49 -8.57 3.02
CA ALA A 234 0.57 -9.17 2.05
C ALA A 234 -0.69 -8.31 1.81
N LEU A 235 -1.04 -7.44 2.76
CA LEU A 235 -2.21 -6.57 2.71
C LEU A 235 -1.89 -5.20 2.10
N ALA A 236 -0.69 -4.70 2.37
CA ALA A 236 -0.21 -3.41 1.91
C ALA A 236 0.06 -3.40 0.40
N ASP A 237 -0.30 -2.30 -0.27
CA ASP A 237 0.04 -2.11 -1.69
C ASP A 237 1.54 -1.96 -1.91
N SER A 238 2.31 -1.60 -0.88
CA SER A 238 3.77 -1.56 -0.91
C SER A 238 4.44 -2.93 -0.95
N GLY A 239 3.72 -4.01 -0.60
CA GLY A 239 4.34 -5.32 -0.39
C GLY A 239 5.30 -5.35 0.80
N ASP A 240 5.28 -4.33 1.66
CA ASP A 240 6.18 -4.15 2.79
C ASP A 240 5.41 -3.74 4.06
N LEU A 241 6.11 -3.67 5.19
CA LEU A 241 5.57 -3.18 6.47
C LEU A 241 5.38 -1.67 6.48
N TYR A 242 6.01 -0.98 5.53
CA TYR A 242 6.11 0.47 5.41
C TYR A 242 5.45 0.96 4.11
N ASP A 243 5.01 2.21 4.07
CA ASP A 243 4.38 2.83 2.91
C ASP A 243 5.41 3.34 1.88
N GLU A 244 6.62 3.66 2.32
CA GLU A 244 7.70 4.23 1.49
C GLU A 244 7.86 3.57 0.11
N PRO A 245 7.83 2.23 -0.05
CA PRO A 245 7.98 1.59 -1.36
C PRO A 245 6.82 1.88 -2.34
N CYS A 246 5.60 2.18 -1.87
CA CYS A 246 4.47 2.49 -2.75
C CYS A 246 4.25 4.00 -2.98
N LEU A 247 4.94 4.88 -2.25
CA LEU A 247 4.70 6.33 -2.35
C LEU A 247 4.90 6.87 -3.76
N TRP A 248 5.91 6.38 -4.49
CA TRP A 248 6.13 6.79 -5.89
C TRP A 248 4.98 6.38 -6.79
N LEU A 249 4.48 5.15 -6.64
CA LEU A 249 3.35 4.66 -7.42
C LEU A 249 2.07 5.41 -7.08
N ALA A 250 1.85 5.72 -5.79
CA ALA A 250 0.75 6.55 -5.33
C ALA A 250 0.82 7.97 -5.95
N PHE A 251 2.00 8.59 -5.93
CA PHE A 251 2.24 9.89 -6.57
C PHE A 251 1.96 9.83 -8.07
N CYS A 252 2.52 8.86 -8.79
CA CYS A 252 2.26 8.71 -10.21
C CYS A 252 0.77 8.55 -10.52
N ASN A 253 0.03 7.81 -9.69
CA ASN A 253 -1.40 7.64 -9.84
C ASN A 253 -2.15 8.96 -9.62
N ASP A 254 -1.84 9.69 -8.55
CA ASP A 254 -2.45 10.99 -8.25
C ASP A 254 -2.14 12.03 -9.32
N TRP A 255 -0.88 12.13 -9.72
CA TRP A 255 -0.45 13.06 -10.75
C TRP A 255 -1.09 12.72 -12.09
N SER A 256 -1.16 11.44 -12.45
CA SER A 256 -1.91 11.01 -13.63
C SER A 256 -3.39 11.41 -13.55
N CYS A 257 -4.01 11.37 -12.36
CA CYS A 257 -5.37 11.86 -12.16
C CYS A 257 -5.44 13.40 -12.30
N CYS A 258 -4.43 14.13 -11.82
CA CYS A 258 -4.33 15.57 -12.03
C CYS A 258 -4.34 15.92 -13.53
N LEU A 259 -3.54 15.19 -14.31
CA LEU A 259 -3.37 15.42 -15.75
C LEU A 259 -4.56 14.98 -16.61
N ARG A 260 -5.51 14.22 -16.07
CA ARG A 260 -6.74 13.86 -16.80
C ARG A 260 -7.64 15.08 -17.05
N LYS A 261 -7.50 16.16 -16.28
CA LYS A 261 -8.26 17.40 -16.47
C LYS A 261 -7.53 18.28 -17.50
N PRO A 262 -8.01 18.42 -18.76
CA PRO A 262 -7.28 19.16 -19.79
C PRO A 262 -7.09 20.64 -19.44
N LYS A 263 -8.00 21.22 -18.64
CA LYS A 263 -7.86 22.59 -18.13
C LYS A 263 -6.66 22.75 -17.20
N PHE A 264 -6.37 21.75 -16.36
CA PHE A 264 -5.22 21.77 -15.48
C PHE A 264 -3.91 21.73 -16.27
N VAL A 265 -3.83 20.88 -17.30
CA VAL A 265 -2.64 20.80 -18.17
C VAL A 265 -2.39 22.11 -18.92
N ARG A 266 -3.45 22.70 -19.51
CA ARG A 266 -3.34 24.02 -20.17
C ARG A 266 -2.96 25.12 -19.19
N PHE A 267 -3.46 25.05 -17.96
CA PHE A 267 -3.11 25.98 -16.90
C PHE A 267 -1.63 25.93 -16.58
N VAL A 268 -1.05 24.73 -16.45
CA VAL A 268 0.40 24.56 -16.21
C VAL A 268 1.22 25.23 -17.32
N PHE A 269 0.90 24.98 -18.59
CA PHE A 269 1.63 25.61 -19.71
C PHE A 269 1.54 27.14 -19.72
N ARG A 270 0.33 27.71 -19.57
CA ARG A 270 0.16 29.17 -19.58
C ARG A 270 0.84 29.86 -18.41
N ALA A 271 0.82 29.22 -17.24
CA ALA A 271 1.43 29.77 -16.05
C ALA A 271 2.96 29.87 -16.19
N ASP A 272 3.58 28.99 -16.96
CA ASP A 272 5.04 28.97 -17.14
C ASP A 272 5.53 29.90 -18.26
N ASP A 273 4.81 29.95 -19.39
CA ASP A 273 5.21 30.75 -20.56
C ASP A 273 5.18 32.27 -20.30
N GLY A 274 4.75 32.71 -19.11
CA GLY A 274 4.72 34.10 -18.71
C GLY A 274 4.00 34.94 -19.75
N GLU A 275 2.73 34.60 -20.00
CA GLU A 275 1.86 35.20 -21.02
C GLU A 275 1.93 36.74 -20.90
N SER A 276 2.85 37.33 -21.65
CA SER A 276 2.83 38.73 -22.00
C SER A 276 1.66 38.82 -22.96
N ASP A 277 0.46 39.14 -22.43
CA ASP A 277 -0.77 39.49 -23.14
C ASP A 277 -0.54 40.73 -24.03
N SER A 278 0.43 40.67 -24.95
CA SER A 278 0.48 41.57 -26.09
C SER A 278 -0.60 41.08 -27.04
N GLU A 279 -1.84 41.50 -26.77
CA GLU A 279 -3.01 41.40 -27.65
C GLU A 279 -2.85 42.25 -28.93
N ASP A 280 -1.66 42.25 -29.55
CA ASP A 280 -1.45 42.85 -30.87
C ASP A 280 -1.99 41.88 -31.94
N GLU A 281 -3.31 41.69 -31.90
CA GLU A 281 -4.17 40.90 -32.78
C GLU A 281 -4.36 41.59 -34.16
N SER A 282 -3.37 42.37 -34.63
CA SER A 282 -3.49 43.19 -35.84
C SER A 282 -2.39 42.99 -36.88
N GLY A 283 -1.74 41.83 -36.91
CA GLY A 283 -0.71 41.51 -37.89
C GLY A 283 -1.14 40.42 -38.86
N GLU A 284 -1.49 40.81 -40.09
CA GLU A 284 -1.84 39.95 -41.22
C GLU A 284 -0.95 38.69 -41.36
N PRO A 285 -1.46 37.59 -41.95
CA PRO A 285 -0.66 36.44 -42.38
C PRO A 285 0.26 36.83 -43.57
N GLY A 286 1.25 37.67 -43.30
CA GLY A 286 2.32 38.05 -44.21
C GLY A 286 3.32 36.90 -44.30
N GLY A 287 3.17 36.09 -45.35
CA GLY A 287 4.05 34.98 -45.63
C GLY A 287 5.51 35.40 -45.85
N GLY A 288 6.39 34.46 -45.52
CA GLY A 288 7.74 34.41 -46.08
C GLY A 288 8.85 34.70 -45.08
N GLY A 289 9.60 33.66 -44.73
CA GLY A 289 10.89 33.82 -44.08
C GLY A 289 11.32 32.61 -43.29
N GLY A 290 11.81 31.57 -43.97
CA GLY A 290 12.47 30.45 -43.33
C GLY A 290 13.64 30.92 -42.48
N GLY A 291 13.55 30.71 -41.17
CA GLY A 291 14.64 30.86 -40.21
C GLY A 291 14.56 29.72 -39.22
N GLY A 292 15.29 28.64 -39.48
CA GLY A 292 15.34 27.47 -38.63
C GLY A 292 15.94 27.81 -37.26
N GLY A 293 15.09 28.02 -36.27
CA GLY A 293 15.44 28.00 -34.86
C GLY A 293 14.81 26.77 -34.22
N GLY A 294 15.60 25.70 -34.07
CA GLY A 294 15.15 24.42 -33.49
C GLY A 294 14.89 24.50 -31.98
N GLY A 295 13.86 25.24 -31.57
CA GLY A 295 13.32 25.26 -30.20
C GLY A 295 12.26 24.18 -29.96
N GLY A 296 12.44 22.98 -30.52
CA GLY A 296 11.40 21.96 -30.63
C GLY A 296 11.22 21.02 -29.43
N GLY A 297 11.53 21.44 -28.20
CA GLY A 297 11.55 20.51 -27.05
C GLY A 297 11.06 21.03 -25.69
N GLN A 298 10.67 22.29 -25.55
CA GLN A 298 10.41 22.93 -24.24
C GLN A 298 8.95 22.87 -23.76
N GLY A 299 8.14 21.98 -24.32
CA GLY A 299 6.72 21.90 -23.96
C GLY A 299 6.36 20.69 -23.09
N GLU A 300 6.97 19.53 -23.29
CA GLU A 300 6.63 18.33 -22.50
C GLU A 300 7.43 18.24 -21.19
N ASP A 301 8.46 19.06 -21.04
CA ASP A 301 9.27 19.17 -19.83
C ASP A 301 8.51 19.83 -18.69
N GLU A 302 7.74 20.89 -18.93
CA GLU A 302 7.19 21.72 -17.83
C GLU A 302 6.22 20.96 -16.91
N VAL A 303 5.30 20.17 -17.48
CA VAL A 303 4.40 19.33 -16.69
C VAL A 303 5.17 18.31 -15.85
N ASP A 304 6.25 17.76 -16.40
CA ASP A 304 7.10 16.82 -15.70
C ASP A 304 7.96 17.54 -14.63
N GLU A 305 8.36 18.79 -14.85
CA GLU A 305 9.08 19.63 -13.88
C GLU A 305 8.22 19.97 -12.68
N VAL A 306 6.98 20.43 -12.90
CA VAL A 306 6.00 20.63 -11.81
C VAL A 306 5.75 19.32 -11.06
N GLY A 307 5.62 18.20 -11.77
CA GLY A 307 5.50 16.88 -11.16
C GLY A 307 6.71 16.53 -10.29
N ARG A 308 7.94 16.74 -10.77
CA ARG A 308 9.18 16.53 -10.00
C ARG A 308 9.24 17.43 -8.76
N ALA A 309 8.84 18.69 -8.89
CA ALA A 309 8.77 19.63 -7.77
C ALA A 309 7.81 19.14 -6.68
N LEU A 310 6.60 18.71 -7.04
CA LEU A 310 5.65 18.11 -6.09
C LEU A 310 6.20 16.83 -5.46
N TRP A 311 6.81 15.94 -6.26
CA TRP A 311 7.36 14.68 -5.78
C TRP A 311 8.38 14.88 -4.66
N SER A 312 9.27 15.89 -4.81
CA SER A 312 10.30 16.21 -3.80
C SER A 312 9.72 16.42 -2.40
N SER A 313 8.47 16.86 -2.32
CA SER A 313 7.75 17.17 -1.09
C SER A 313 6.55 16.25 -0.86
N TYR A 314 6.29 15.26 -1.72
CA TYR A 314 5.03 14.51 -1.72
C TYR A 314 4.74 13.80 -0.40
N ARG A 315 5.79 13.28 0.25
CA ARG A 315 5.66 12.64 1.56
C ARG A 315 5.16 13.63 2.64
N GLN A 316 5.61 14.88 2.62
CA GLN A 316 5.10 15.94 3.47
C GLN A 316 3.67 16.34 3.08
N LEU A 317 3.38 16.44 1.78
CA LEU A 317 2.05 16.77 1.27
C LEU A 317 1.00 15.75 1.72
N LEU A 318 1.34 14.46 1.73
CA LEU A 318 0.47 13.41 2.29
C LEU A 318 0.20 13.61 3.78
N HIS A 319 1.22 14.01 4.54
CA HIS A 319 1.06 14.28 5.97
C HIS A 319 0.14 15.48 6.22
N ILE A 320 0.28 16.55 5.43
CA ILE A 320 -0.64 17.70 5.45
C ILE A 320 -2.05 17.22 5.11
N PHE A 321 -2.21 16.44 4.04
CA PHE A 321 -3.49 15.92 3.60
C PHE A 321 -4.18 15.11 4.69
N ASP A 322 -3.50 14.10 5.25
CA ASP A 322 -4.04 13.26 6.32
C ASP A 322 -4.39 14.07 7.58
N GLY A 323 -3.57 15.06 7.93
CA GLY A 323 -3.81 15.94 9.07
C GLY A 323 -5.08 16.78 8.91
N TYR A 324 -5.25 17.42 7.75
CA TYR A 324 -6.43 18.25 7.49
C TYR A 324 -7.66 17.45 7.02
N SER A 325 -7.52 16.23 6.54
CA SER A 325 -8.67 15.34 6.32
C SER A 325 -9.26 14.88 7.66
N SER A 326 -8.45 14.78 8.72
CA SER A 326 -8.92 14.47 10.07
C SER A 326 -9.67 15.61 10.78
N PHE A 327 -9.70 16.80 10.18
CA PHE A 327 -10.26 18.01 10.79
C PHE A 327 -11.79 18.08 10.77
N GLY A 328 -12.43 17.38 9.81
CA GLY A 328 -13.87 17.45 9.57
C GLY A 328 -14.66 16.32 10.23
N ASP A 329 -15.97 16.56 10.41
CA ASP A 329 -16.89 15.59 11.01
C ASP A 329 -17.47 14.58 9.99
N THR A 330 -17.29 14.84 8.69
CA THR A 330 -18.14 14.24 7.65
C THR A 330 -17.41 13.25 6.74
N ASP A 331 -16.16 13.52 6.39
CA ASP A 331 -15.32 12.64 5.56
C ASP A 331 -13.85 12.81 5.98
N ILE A 332 -13.20 11.70 6.29
CA ILE A 332 -11.79 11.66 6.73
C ILE A 332 -10.83 11.38 5.57
N PHE A 333 -11.35 11.28 4.35
CA PHE A 333 -10.61 10.96 3.12
C PHE A 333 -10.59 12.13 2.14
N SER A 334 -11.16 13.27 2.52
CA SER A 334 -11.11 14.50 1.76
C SER A 334 -10.93 15.68 2.71
N ILE A 335 -10.34 16.77 2.19
CA ILE A 335 -10.23 18.02 2.95
C ILE A 335 -11.52 18.81 2.73
N SER A 336 -12.31 18.97 3.78
CA SER A 336 -13.51 19.82 3.74
C SER A 336 -13.15 21.30 3.51
N ALA A 337 -14.12 22.12 3.06
CA ALA A 337 -13.90 23.55 2.87
C ALA A 337 -13.39 24.27 4.13
N GLN A 338 -13.93 23.89 5.29
CA GLN A 338 -13.50 24.45 6.58
C GLN A 338 -12.07 24.04 6.92
N ALA A 339 -11.73 22.76 6.74
CA ALA A 339 -10.38 22.26 6.97
C ALA A 339 -9.37 22.91 6.01
N PHE A 340 -9.75 23.10 4.75
CA PHE A 340 -8.93 23.78 3.76
C PHE A 340 -8.67 25.24 4.14
N ARG A 341 -9.69 25.98 4.58
CA ARG A 341 -9.55 27.37 5.06
C ARG A 341 -8.60 27.46 6.25
N GLN A 342 -8.73 26.53 7.20
CA GLN A 342 -7.83 26.45 8.35
C GLN A 342 -6.39 26.16 7.89
N MET A 343 -6.21 25.18 6.99
CA MET A 343 -4.91 24.86 6.40
C MET A 343 -4.26 26.07 5.72
N CYS A 344 -5.02 26.82 4.92
CA CYS A 344 -4.51 28.02 4.28
C CYS A 344 -4.05 29.09 5.28
N THR A 345 -4.67 29.13 6.46
CA THR A 345 -4.31 30.05 7.54
C THR A 345 -3.05 29.56 8.26
N ASP A 346 -3.05 28.31 8.71
CA ASP A 346 -1.98 27.70 9.50
C ASP A 346 -0.67 27.58 8.72
N LEU A 347 -0.76 27.31 7.41
CA LEU A 347 0.40 27.20 6.52
C LEU A 347 0.76 28.53 5.84
N GLU A 348 0.05 29.60 6.19
CA GLU A 348 0.21 30.96 5.64
C GLU A 348 0.21 30.97 4.11
N LEU A 349 -0.69 30.19 3.50
CA LEU A 349 -0.82 30.11 2.04
C LEU A 349 -1.41 31.42 1.50
N ALA A 350 -2.37 32.00 2.22
CA ALA A 350 -3.00 33.27 1.88
C ALA A 350 -2.20 34.48 2.39
N GLU A 351 -2.18 35.55 1.60
CA GLU A 351 -1.56 36.82 1.92
C GLU A 351 -2.60 37.93 2.04
N LYS A 352 -2.69 38.56 3.22
CA LYS A 352 -3.73 39.57 3.53
C LYS A 352 -3.75 40.77 2.57
N LYS A 353 -2.60 41.13 2.00
CA LYS A 353 -2.44 42.29 1.11
C LYS A 353 -2.29 41.89 -0.37
N SER A 354 -2.31 40.59 -0.69
CA SER A 354 -2.17 40.15 -2.07
C SER A 354 -3.44 40.46 -2.86
N LYS A 355 -3.27 40.90 -4.11
CA LYS A 355 -4.40 41.11 -5.03
C LYS A 355 -4.91 39.81 -5.65
N VAL A 356 -4.12 38.73 -5.58
CA VAL A 356 -4.35 37.49 -6.33
C VAL A 356 -4.36 36.24 -5.45
N CYS A 357 -3.91 36.34 -4.20
CA CYS A 357 -3.79 35.21 -3.28
C CYS A 357 -4.29 35.55 -1.85
N THR A 358 -5.51 36.07 -1.73
CA THR A 358 -6.17 36.25 -0.43
C THR A 358 -6.91 34.99 -0.03
N LEU A 359 -7.35 34.89 1.23
CA LEU A 359 -8.15 33.74 1.68
C LEU A 359 -9.44 33.57 0.87
N MET A 360 -10.07 34.68 0.44
CA MET A 360 -11.23 34.65 -0.45
C MET A 360 -10.89 34.04 -1.82
N HIS A 361 -9.72 34.37 -2.38
CA HIS A 361 -9.27 33.77 -3.64
C HIS A 361 -9.03 32.26 -3.49
N LEU A 362 -8.55 31.83 -2.32
CA LEU A 362 -8.35 30.41 -2.03
C LEU A 362 -9.68 29.69 -1.79
N ASP A 363 -10.66 30.32 -1.12
CA ASP A 363 -12.02 29.77 -1.00
C ASP A 363 -12.65 29.56 -2.39
N LEU A 364 -12.51 30.53 -3.31
CA LEU A 364 -12.97 30.39 -4.70
C LEU A 364 -12.24 29.28 -5.44
N LEU A 365 -10.92 29.14 -5.22
CA LEU A 365 -10.14 28.06 -5.81
C LEU A 365 -10.59 26.69 -5.31
N PHE A 366 -10.91 26.55 -4.02
CA PHE A 366 -11.49 25.32 -3.47
C PHE A 366 -12.79 24.97 -4.19
N VAL A 367 -13.68 25.95 -4.37
CA VAL A 367 -14.95 25.75 -5.10
C VAL A 367 -14.68 25.35 -6.55
N GLU A 368 -13.70 25.96 -7.22
CA GLU A 368 -13.31 25.65 -8.60
C GLU A 368 -12.78 24.22 -8.76
N MET A 369 -11.88 23.78 -7.88
CA MET A 369 -11.27 22.45 -7.95
C MET A 369 -12.28 21.32 -7.69
N ASN A 370 -13.26 21.63 -6.83
CA ASN A 370 -14.32 20.75 -6.37
C ASN A 370 -15.59 20.86 -7.22
N ALA A 371 -15.69 21.89 -8.07
CA ALA A 371 -16.74 21.98 -9.05
C ALA A 371 -16.58 20.77 -9.97
N LYS A 372 -17.57 19.88 -9.97
CA LYS A 372 -17.61 18.77 -10.91
C LYS A 372 -17.46 19.34 -12.31
N GLU A 373 -16.35 19.04 -12.96
CA GLU A 373 -16.28 19.17 -14.40
C GLU A 373 -17.25 18.13 -14.95
N VAL A 374 -18.50 18.54 -15.18
CA VAL A 374 -19.47 17.80 -15.97
C VAL A 374 -18.98 17.85 -17.42
N MET A 375 -17.90 17.14 -17.70
CA MET A 375 -17.30 17.03 -19.02
C MET A 375 -17.23 15.56 -19.33
N ALA A 376 -17.90 15.18 -20.41
CA ALA A 376 -17.87 13.86 -21.02
C ALA A 376 -16.41 13.50 -21.37
N LEU A 377 -15.71 12.89 -20.43
CA LEU A 377 -14.41 12.27 -20.69
C LEU A 377 -14.69 11.06 -21.58
N GLU A 378 -14.47 11.23 -22.88
CA GLU A 378 -14.21 10.10 -23.77
C GLU A 378 -13.11 9.24 -23.13
N SER A 379 -13.33 7.92 -23.12
CA SER A 379 -12.39 6.98 -22.51
C SER A 379 -10.95 7.29 -22.95
N PRO A 380 -9.98 7.36 -22.02
CA PRO A 380 -8.61 7.72 -22.36
C PRO A 380 -8.08 6.78 -23.44
N GLN A 381 -7.67 7.34 -24.58
CA GLN A 381 -7.10 6.54 -25.66
C GLN A 381 -5.86 5.79 -25.16
N PRO A 382 -5.62 4.54 -25.61
CA PRO A 382 -4.47 3.72 -25.20
C PRO A 382 -3.11 4.44 -25.32
N GLN A 383 -3.01 5.45 -26.18
CA GLN A 383 -1.81 6.27 -26.39
C GLN A 383 -1.48 7.19 -25.20
N GLN A 384 -2.46 7.66 -24.42
CA GLN A 384 -2.21 8.48 -23.22
C GLN A 384 -1.58 7.66 -22.08
N ARG A 385 -1.83 6.35 -22.00
CA ARG A 385 -1.15 5.47 -21.03
C ARG A 385 0.34 5.28 -21.35
N GLN A 386 0.76 5.50 -22.60
CA GLN A 386 2.16 5.42 -23.00
C GLN A 386 2.94 6.72 -22.70
N ARG A 387 2.26 7.84 -22.39
CA ARG A 387 2.84 9.19 -22.33
C ARG A 387 3.48 9.64 -21.01
N PHE A 388 3.52 8.84 -19.95
CA PHE A 388 4.05 9.32 -18.66
C PHE A 388 5.56 9.05 -18.54
N GLY A 389 6.35 10.12 -18.68
CA GLY A 389 7.82 10.17 -18.72
C GLY A 389 8.53 10.38 -17.38
N LEU A 390 7.88 10.07 -16.25
CA LEU A 390 8.45 10.35 -14.92
C LEU A 390 9.54 9.37 -14.45
N LEU A 391 9.88 8.35 -15.24
CA LEU A 391 10.99 7.43 -15.00
C LEU A 391 11.74 7.14 -16.31
N PRO A 392 13.06 6.92 -16.27
CA PRO A 392 13.79 6.35 -17.40
C PRO A 392 13.08 5.05 -17.87
N PRO A 393 12.97 4.80 -19.19
CA PRO A 393 12.29 3.63 -19.75
C PRO A 393 12.55 2.28 -19.04
N PRO A 394 13.79 1.93 -18.63
CA PRO A 394 14.03 0.66 -17.93
C PRO A 394 13.39 0.55 -16.54
N GLU A 395 13.29 1.65 -15.78
CA GLU A 395 12.69 1.66 -14.44
C GLU A 395 11.17 1.64 -14.51
N ARG A 396 10.60 2.41 -15.46
CA ARG A 396 9.18 2.37 -15.77
C ARG A 396 8.73 0.96 -16.14
N GLU A 397 9.45 0.29 -17.03
CA GLU A 397 9.12 -1.07 -17.44
C GLU A 397 9.31 -2.10 -16.32
N ARG A 398 10.30 -1.91 -15.43
CA ARG A 398 10.51 -2.78 -14.27
C ARG A 398 9.36 -2.68 -13.28
N LEU A 399 9.00 -1.46 -12.86
CA LEU A 399 7.92 -1.22 -11.90
C LEU A 399 6.56 -1.63 -12.47
N LEU A 400 6.29 -1.36 -13.76
CA LEU A 400 5.09 -1.87 -14.41
C LEU A 400 5.09 -3.41 -14.43
N ARG A 401 6.21 -4.08 -14.73
CA ARG A 401 6.28 -5.55 -14.68
C ARG A 401 6.06 -6.11 -13.26
N GLU A 402 6.54 -5.44 -12.22
CA GLU A 402 6.34 -5.82 -10.82
C GLU A 402 4.87 -5.62 -10.37
N LEU A 403 4.24 -4.50 -10.74
CA LEU A 403 2.81 -4.23 -10.54
C LEU A 403 1.90 -5.28 -11.23
N HIS A 404 2.22 -5.64 -12.48
CA HIS A 404 1.46 -6.66 -13.21
C HIS A 404 1.67 -8.07 -12.61
N ARG A 405 2.79 -8.32 -11.91
CA ARG A 405 3.01 -9.57 -11.14
C ARG A 405 2.21 -9.59 -9.83
N GLY A 406 2.08 -8.46 -9.13
CA GLY A 406 1.30 -8.35 -7.89
C GLY A 406 -0.22 -8.36 -8.09
N SER A 407 -0.71 -7.75 -9.18
CA SER A 407 -2.14 -7.68 -9.50
C SER A 407 -2.67 -8.93 -10.25
N GLY A 408 -1.79 -9.85 -10.62
CA GLY A 408 -2.09 -11.04 -11.43
C GLY A 408 -2.75 -12.20 -10.67
N ARG A 409 -3.80 -11.96 -9.87
CA ARG A 409 -4.72 -13.05 -9.54
C ARG A 409 -5.54 -13.36 -10.79
N ASN A 410 -5.25 -14.51 -11.40
CA ASN A 410 -5.93 -15.07 -12.58
C ASN A 410 -7.46 -15.16 -12.38
N LEU A 411 -8.19 -14.10 -12.73
CA LEU A 411 -9.63 -14.17 -12.97
C LEU A 411 -9.83 -14.94 -14.28
N LYS A 412 -10.17 -16.23 -14.17
CA LYS A 412 -10.66 -17.02 -15.30
C LYS A 412 -11.80 -16.26 -15.97
N ARG A 413 -11.60 -15.84 -17.22
CA ARG A 413 -12.66 -15.38 -18.12
C ARG A 413 -13.79 -16.43 -18.10
N PRO A 414 -15.02 -16.10 -17.66
CA PRO A 414 -16.15 -17.00 -17.83
C PRO A 414 -16.37 -17.17 -19.33
N GLY A 415 -16.60 -18.42 -19.74
CA GLY A 415 -16.76 -18.80 -21.13
C GLY A 415 -17.76 -17.92 -21.86
N ALA A 416 -17.39 -17.53 -23.08
CA ALA A 416 -18.23 -16.84 -24.03
C ALA A 416 -19.50 -17.65 -24.29
N ARG A 417 -20.58 -17.30 -23.58
CA ARG A 417 -21.95 -17.65 -23.99
C ARG A 417 -22.71 -16.35 -24.13
N ALA A 418 -23.16 -16.12 -25.36
CA ALA A 418 -23.75 -14.88 -25.85
C ALA A 418 -24.91 -14.40 -24.96
N ALA A 419 -24.65 -13.37 -24.16
CA ALA A 419 -25.67 -12.49 -23.63
C ALA A 419 -25.50 -11.15 -24.36
N ARG A 420 -26.39 -10.93 -25.33
CA ARG A 420 -26.55 -9.67 -26.05
C ARG A 420 -27.28 -8.68 -25.12
N GLY A 421 -26.65 -8.35 -24.00
CA GLY A 421 -27.08 -7.27 -23.10
C GLY A 421 -26.32 -6.02 -23.50
N SER A 422 -27.03 -4.90 -23.64
CA SER A 422 -26.48 -3.56 -23.85
C SER A 422 -25.30 -3.35 -22.89
N ARG A 423 -24.09 -3.32 -23.46
CA ARG A 423 -22.88 -2.90 -22.77
C ARG A 423 -23.02 -1.39 -22.57
N GLU A 424 -23.73 -0.99 -21.52
CA GLU A 424 -23.66 0.37 -21.02
C GLU A 424 -22.18 0.63 -20.72
N GLU A 425 -21.56 1.49 -21.51
CA GLU A 425 -20.24 1.99 -21.18
C GLU A 425 -20.37 2.69 -19.82
N PRO A 426 -19.50 2.39 -18.84
CA PRO A 426 -19.52 3.03 -17.54
C PRO A 426 -19.43 4.54 -17.77
N ARG A 427 -20.45 5.28 -17.32
CA ARG A 427 -20.49 6.74 -17.46
C ARG A 427 -19.25 7.30 -16.76
N ALA A 428 -18.54 8.19 -17.45
CA ALA A 428 -17.28 8.77 -16.98
C ALA A 428 -17.37 9.48 -15.59
N ASP A 429 -18.58 9.82 -15.14
CA ASP A 429 -18.91 10.40 -13.83
C ASP A 429 -18.86 9.39 -12.66
N GLU A 430 -18.59 8.10 -12.90
CA GLU A 430 -18.43 7.13 -11.80
C GLU A 430 -17.12 7.29 -11.01
N THR A 431 -16.11 7.95 -11.58
CA THR A 431 -14.77 8.02 -10.96
C THR A 431 -14.76 8.80 -9.65
N ASP A 432 -15.68 9.75 -9.46
CA ASP A 432 -15.82 10.51 -8.21
C ASP A 432 -17.19 10.32 -7.55
N ARG A 433 -17.78 9.13 -7.70
CA ARG A 433 -19.06 8.77 -7.05
C ARG A 433 -19.03 8.85 -5.53
N TYR A 434 -17.83 8.94 -4.95
CA TYR A 434 -17.61 8.83 -3.52
C TYR A 434 -17.26 10.14 -2.82
N ASN A 435 -16.95 11.21 -3.54
CA ASN A 435 -16.80 12.55 -2.97
C ASN A 435 -18.15 13.30 -2.95
N ALA A 436 -19.15 12.67 -2.35
CA ALA A 436 -20.50 13.25 -2.28
C ALA A 436 -20.54 14.57 -1.49
N GLN A 437 -19.57 14.76 -0.60
CA GLN A 437 -19.51 15.88 0.34
C GLN A 437 -18.73 17.08 -0.16
N ARG A 438 -18.24 17.04 -1.41
CA ARG A 438 -17.54 18.17 -2.02
C ARG A 438 -16.29 18.56 -1.19
N GLY A 439 -15.46 17.59 -0.83
CA GLY A 439 -14.13 17.84 -0.26
C GLY A 439 -13.04 17.75 -1.34
N LEU A 440 -11.81 18.18 -1.05
CA LEU A 440 -10.68 17.90 -1.94
C LEU A 440 -10.15 16.50 -1.66
N ASN A 441 -10.18 15.62 -2.65
CA ASN A 441 -9.44 14.36 -2.59
C ASN A 441 -7.92 14.60 -2.79
N ARG A 442 -7.11 13.54 -2.73
CA ARG A 442 -5.65 13.62 -2.73
C ARG A 442 -5.07 14.31 -3.97
N TYR A 443 -5.56 14.00 -5.16
CA TYR A 443 -5.07 14.60 -6.40
C TYR A 443 -5.61 16.02 -6.62
N GLU A 444 -6.84 16.31 -6.21
CA GLU A 444 -7.40 17.69 -6.23
C GLU A 444 -6.64 18.60 -5.28
N PHE A 445 -6.21 18.08 -4.13
CA PHE A 445 -5.33 18.80 -3.22
C PHE A 445 -4.00 19.16 -3.91
N LEU A 446 -3.37 18.22 -4.64
CA LEU A 446 -2.15 18.52 -5.40
C LEU A 446 -2.39 19.61 -6.48
N GLN A 447 -3.47 19.52 -7.26
CA GLN A 447 -3.84 20.55 -8.23
C GLN A 447 -3.97 21.92 -7.55
N THR A 448 -4.67 21.95 -6.41
CA THR A 448 -4.91 23.16 -5.64
C THR A 448 -3.58 23.81 -5.21
N LEU A 449 -2.60 23.02 -4.77
CA LEU A 449 -1.28 23.54 -4.39
C LEU A 449 -0.53 24.17 -5.58
N VAL A 450 -0.60 23.58 -6.77
CA VAL A 450 0.00 24.15 -7.99
C VAL A 450 -0.66 25.50 -8.33
N HIS A 451 -1.99 25.58 -8.27
CA HIS A 451 -2.71 26.84 -8.46
C HIS A 451 -2.34 27.90 -7.40
N ILE A 452 -2.16 27.50 -6.14
CA ILE A 452 -1.70 28.41 -5.07
C ILE A 452 -0.30 28.92 -5.37
N ALA A 453 0.63 28.05 -5.78
CA ALA A 453 1.99 28.43 -6.13
C ALA A 453 2.02 29.45 -7.27
N ALA A 454 1.27 29.19 -8.35
CA ALA A 454 1.14 30.13 -9.46
C ALA A 454 0.59 31.49 -9.03
N ARG A 455 -0.51 31.52 -8.27
CA ARG A 455 -1.11 32.79 -7.80
C ARG A 455 -0.22 33.54 -6.83
N LYS A 456 0.53 32.83 -5.99
CA LYS A 456 1.35 33.42 -4.93
C LYS A 456 2.68 33.95 -5.46
N TYR A 457 3.35 33.19 -6.33
CA TYR A 457 4.71 33.49 -6.75
C TYR A 457 4.82 33.89 -8.23
N VAL A 458 4.05 33.26 -9.13
CA VAL A 458 4.13 33.57 -10.56
C VAL A 458 3.37 34.84 -10.91
N ALA A 459 2.09 34.93 -10.52
CA ALA A 459 1.24 36.09 -10.80
C ALA A 459 1.72 37.39 -10.12
N THR A 460 2.58 37.29 -9.10
CA THR A 460 3.21 38.42 -8.41
C THR A 460 4.57 38.77 -9.00
N GLY A 461 5.10 37.97 -9.93
CA GLY A 461 6.42 38.12 -10.53
C GLY A 461 7.59 37.74 -9.63
N VAL A 462 7.34 37.05 -8.51
CA VAL A 462 8.39 36.56 -7.59
C VAL A 462 9.17 35.42 -8.23
N GLU A 463 8.47 34.48 -8.85
CA GLU A 463 9.04 33.39 -9.65
C GLU A 463 8.54 33.51 -11.08
N LYS A 464 9.39 33.15 -12.05
CA LYS A 464 8.99 33.10 -13.47
C LYS A 464 8.52 31.73 -13.90
N ASP A 465 9.00 30.71 -13.19
CA ASP A 465 8.86 29.29 -13.53
C ASP A 465 7.92 28.63 -12.53
N LEU A 466 6.94 27.89 -13.04
CA LEU A 466 5.89 27.32 -12.19
C LEU A 466 6.46 26.18 -11.32
N SER A 467 7.38 25.37 -11.84
CA SER A 467 8.02 24.30 -11.06
C SER A 467 8.79 24.84 -9.86
N ARG A 468 9.52 25.96 -10.02
CA ARG A 468 10.23 26.68 -8.94
C ARG A 468 9.27 27.32 -7.95
N ALA A 469 8.16 27.88 -8.44
CA ALA A 469 7.11 28.40 -7.57
C ALA A 469 6.52 27.30 -6.67
N VAL A 470 6.28 26.11 -7.23
CA VAL A 470 5.80 24.94 -6.47
C VAL A 470 6.84 24.50 -5.44
N ALA A 471 8.11 24.35 -5.84
CA ALA A 471 9.18 23.98 -4.93
C ALA A 471 9.35 24.99 -3.77
N THR A 472 9.22 26.29 -4.07
CA THR A 472 9.27 27.38 -3.08
C THR A 472 8.07 27.31 -2.13
N LEU A 473 6.87 27.05 -2.65
CA LEU A 473 5.68 26.87 -1.82
C LEU A 473 5.87 25.71 -0.84
N THR A 474 6.22 24.52 -1.33
CA THR A 474 6.27 23.31 -0.50
C THR A 474 7.42 23.34 0.49
N SER A 475 8.59 23.86 0.10
CA SER A 475 9.73 24.02 1.01
C SER A 475 9.40 24.95 2.18
N GLY A 476 8.66 26.04 1.92
CA GLY A 476 8.20 26.98 2.95
C GLY A 476 7.14 26.41 3.90
N MET A 477 6.50 25.29 3.56
CA MET A 477 5.47 24.68 4.39
C MET A 477 6.05 23.81 5.52
N GLY A 478 7.33 23.42 5.47
CA GLY A 478 7.97 22.48 6.42
C GLY A 478 7.71 22.78 7.90
N GLU A 479 8.24 23.90 8.38
CA GLU A 479 8.15 24.29 9.79
C GLU A 479 6.70 24.60 10.21
N ARG A 480 5.94 25.25 9.33
CA ARG A 480 4.53 25.56 9.57
C ARG A 480 3.68 24.30 9.67
N THR A 481 3.94 23.30 8.85
CA THR A 481 3.28 21.98 8.91
C THR A 481 3.58 21.34 10.25
N ARG A 482 4.84 21.32 10.69
CA ARG A 482 5.22 20.78 12.01
C ARG A 482 4.46 21.47 13.14
N ALA A 483 4.42 22.80 13.13
CA ALA A 483 3.70 23.58 14.14
C ALA A 483 2.19 23.35 14.11
N ALA A 484 1.58 23.36 12.91
CA ALA A 484 0.17 23.11 12.72
C ALA A 484 -0.20 21.70 13.20
N MET A 485 0.51 20.67 12.75
CA MET A 485 0.28 19.29 13.17
C MET A 485 0.48 19.11 14.68
N ALA A 486 1.44 19.81 15.29
CA ALA A 486 1.58 19.84 16.75
C ALA A 486 0.37 20.37 17.49
N SER A 487 -0.26 21.43 16.98
CA SER A 487 -1.51 21.93 17.57
C SER A 487 -2.66 20.91 17.48
N LEU A 488 -2.59 19.95 16.56
CA LEU A 488 -3.58 18.89 16.38
C LEU A 488 -3.31 17.64 17.21
N GLY A 489 -2.27 17.67 18.05
CA GLY A 489 -1.78 16.46 18.71
C GLY A 489 -1.12 15.47 17.74
N LEU A 490 -0.77 15.95 16.53
CA LEU A 490 0.03 15.26 15.52
C LEU A 490 1.45 15.81 15.49
N SER A 491 1.98 16.20 16.65
CA SER A 491 3.20 17.00 16.92
C SER A 491 4.54 16.51 16.38
N HIS A 492 4.53 15.62 15.40
CA HIS A 492 5.73 14.95 14.94
C HIS A 492 6.02 15.41 13.54
N GLY A 493 6.57 16.63 13.45
CA GLY A 493 7.18 17.12 12.21
C GLY A 493 8.46 16.40 11.81
N ASP A 494 8.68 15.17 12.29
CA ASP A 494 9.67 14.19 11.82
C ASP A 494 9.13 12.75 11.76
N GLN A 495 7.86 12.46 12.11
CA GLN A 495 7.34 11.08 12.06
C GLN A 495 6.14 10.90 11.15
N LEU A 496 6.48 10.92 9.87
CA LEU A 496 5.75 10.23 8.80
C LEU A 496 5.38 8.81 9.27
N ALA A 497 4.23 8.29 8.85
CA ALA A 497 3.66 7.03 9.39
C ALA A 497 4.70 5.90 9.57
N ASP A 498 5.61 5.75 8.61
CA ASP A 498 6.71 4.77 8.66
C ASP A 498 7.75 4.98 9.76
N VAL A 499 8.08 6.22 10.11
CA VAL A 499 9.03 6.48 11.20
C VAL A 499 8.40 6.05 12.52
N PHE A 500 7.13 6.41 12.74
CA PHE A 500 6.39 5.94 13.90
C PHE A 500 6.35 4.40 13.97
N ARG A 501 6.09 3.75 12.84
CA ARG A 501 6.12 2.29 12.76
C ARG A 501 7.47 1.71 13.16
N ARG A 502 8.58 2.27 12.68
CA ARG A 502 9.94 1.78 13.00
C ARG A 502 10.32 2.01 14.47
N GLU A 503 10.00 3.18 15.00
CA GLU A 503 10.53 3.64 16.29
C GLU A 503 9.64 3.25 17.47
N HIS A 504 8.34 3.05 17.23
CA HIS A 504 7.36 2.90 18.30
C HIS A 504 6.48 1.66 18.16
N ALA A 505 5.88 1.40 16.98
CA ALA A 505 4.89 0.34 16.86
C ALA A 505 5.46 -1.05 16.53
N TYR A 506 6.44 -1.13 15.64
CA TYR A 506 7.06 -2.38 15.18
C TYR A 506 8.37 -2.59 15.92
N THR A 507 8.24 -2.71 17.24
CA THR A 507 9.33 -3.02 18.16
C THR A 507 9.04 -4.36 18.83
N ALA A 508 10.07 -5.03 19.33
CA ALA A 508 9.91 -6.33 19.98
C ALA A 508 9.01 -6.21 21.22
N GLU A 509 9.24 -5.16 22.00
CA GLU A 509 8.56 -4.88 23.25
C GLU A 509 7.06 -4.61 23.03
N VAL A 510 6.70 -3.90 21.96
CA VAL A 510 5.29 -3.69 21.60
C VAL A 510 4.65 -4.98 21.08
N SER A 511 5.39 -5.78 20.31
CA SER A 511 4.89 -7.10 19.87
C SER A 511 4.60 -8.01 21.06
N ASP A 512 5.49 -8.08 22.05
CA ASP A 512 5.32 -8.90 23.24
C ASP A 512 4.06 -8.50 24.03
N VAL A 513 3.83 -7.20 24.22
CA VAL A 513 2.62 -6.68 24.89
C VAL A 513 1.34 -7.02 24.09
N LEU A 514 1.36 -6.86 22.77
CA LEU A 514 0.19 -7.21 21.94
C LEU A 514 -0.11 -8.72 21.99
N GLU A 515 0.92 -9.56 22.02
CA GLU A 515 0.77 -11.02 22.13
C GLU A 515 0.26 -11.45 23.51
N GLU A 516 0.73 -10.81 24.59
CA GLU A 516 0.22 -11.01 25.95
C GLU A 516 -1.30 -10.74 26.05
N TYR A 517 -1.76 -9.69 25.38
CA TYR A 517 -3.17 -9.27 25.39
C TYR A 517 -4.00 -9.79 24.21
N ASP A 518 -3.53 -10.80 23.45
CA ASP A 518 -4.20 -11.25 22.22
C ASP A 518 -5.67 -11.62 22.46
N SER A 519 -6.00 -12.27 23.58
CA SER A 519 -7.40 -12.63 23.92
C SER A 519 -8.32 -11.41 24.00
N THR A 520 -7.86 -10.32 24.64
CA THR A 520 -8.58 -9.05 24.73
C THR A 520 -8.70 -8.40 23.35
N LEU A 521 -7.62 -8.40 22.58
CA LEU A 521 -7.60 -7.85 21.24
C LEU A 521 -8.56 -8.59 20.30
N GLN A 522 -8.57 -9.93 20.31
CA GLN A 522 -9.50 -10.72 19.50
C GLN A 522 -10.96 -10.44 19.86
N ALA A 523 -11.27 -10.24 21.14
CA ALA A 523 -12.62 -9.88 21.56
C ALA A 523 -13.01 -8.47 21.08
N LEU A 524 -12.14 -7.46 21.23
CA LEU A 524 -12.36 -6.12 20.68
C LEU A 524 -12.61 -6.17 19.16
N VAL A 525 -11.79 -6.93 18.44
CA VAL A 525 -11.93 -7.17 16.99
C VAL A 525 -13.31 -7.77 16.67
N ARG A 526 -13.71 -8.84 17.37
CA ARG A 526 -15.02 -9.49 17.18
C ARG A 526 -16.18 -8.52 17.43
N CYS A 527 -16.04 -7.60 18.38
CA CYS A 527 -17.13 -6.73 18.81
C CYS A 527 -17.31 -5.48 17.95
N TYR A 528 -16.21 -4.88 17.50
CA TYR A 528 -16.26 -3.60 16.76
C TYR A 528 -16.07 -3.76 15.25
N MET A 529 -15.36 -4.80 14.79
CA MET A 529 -15.05 -4.96 13.37
C MET A 529 -16.13 -5.79 12.63
N SER A 530 -17.00 -6.50 13.35
CA SER A 530 -18.01 -7.41 12.78
C SER A 530 -19.23 -6.72 12.13
N ASP A 531 -19.38 -5.40 12.30
CA ASP A 531 -20.53 -4.63 11.80
C ASP A 531 -20.56 -4.53 10.24
N LEU A 532 -19.47 -4.87 9.54
CA LEU A 532 -19.41 -4.83 8.07
C LEU A 532 -20.14 -5.97 7.36
N THR A 533 -20.66 -6.96 8.08
CA THR A 533 -21.50 -8.03 7.51
C THR A 533 -22.74 -7.51 6.76
N ARG A 534 -23.10 -6.23 6.91
CA ARG A 534 -24.19 -5.58 6.18
C ARG A 534 -23.78 -4.86 4.89
N VAL A 535 -22.51 -4.51 4.71
CA VAL A 535 -22.03 -3.84 3.49
C VAL A 535 -21.73 -4.91 2.44
N GLY A 536 -22.78 -5.36 1.76
CA GLY A 536 -22.77 -6.17 0.52
C GLY A 536 -21.59 -7.13 0.33
N ARG A 537 -21.83 -8.44 0.50
CA ARG A 537 -20.91 -9.57 0.27
C ARG A 537 -20.23 -9.62 -1.12
N ASP A 538 -20.54 -8.69 -2.01
CA ASP A 538 -20.14 -8.68 -3.42
C ASP A 538 -18.95 -7.75 -3.73
N VAL A 539 -18.39 -7.03 -2.73
CA VAL A 539 -17.20 -6.20 -2.95
C VAL A 539 -15.92 -7.05 -2.99
N VAL A 540 -15.74 -7.71 -4.13
CA VAL A 540 -14.48 -8.12 -4.77
C VAL A 540 -13.34 -8.58 -3.84
N GLY A 541 -13.35 -9.86 -3.48
CA GLY A 541 -12.11 -10.66 -3.34
C GLY A 541 -11.17 -10.34 -2.17
N LEU A 542 -11.49 -9.35 -1.34
CA LEU A 542 -10.99 -9.31 0.03
C LEU A 542 -11.74 -10.43 0.75
N SER A 543 -10.97 -11.40 1.23
CA SER A 543 -11.47 -12.43 2.16
C SER A 543 -12.26 -11.75 3.28
N ALA A 544 -13.11 -12.48 3.99
CA ALA A 544 -13.90 -11.99 5.13
C ALA A 544 -13.04 -11.55 6.34
N GLU A 545 -11.90 -10.91 6.09
CA GLU A 545 -11.12 -10.18 7.06
C GLU A 545 -12.02 -9.14 7.69
N VAL A 546 -12.09 -9.23 9.00
CA VAL A 546 -12.88 -8.35 9.83
C VAL A 546 -12.19 -6.98 9.74
N LEU A 547 -12.83 -5.99 9.10
CA LEU A 547 -12.31 -4.64 8.95
C LEU A 547 -13.07 -3.69 9.88
N LEU A 548 -12.38 -2.67 10.42
CA LEU A 548 -12.99 -1.68 11.30
C LEU A 548 -13.31 -0.41 10.51
N SER A 549 -14.58 -0.07 10.36
CA SER A 549 -14.95 1.22 9.77
C SER A 549 -14.60 2.37 10.71
N TYR A 550 -14.50 3.58 10.15
CA TYR A 550 -14.31 4.79 10.94
C TYR A 550 -15.40 4.97 12.01
N ASP A 551 -16.67 4.74 11.67
CA ASP A 551 -17.77 4.78 12.64
C ASP A 551 -17.63 3.75 13.76
N GLY A 552 -17.18 2.53 13.42
CA GLY A 552 -16.90 1.47 14.38
C GLY A 552 -15.77 1.85 15.32
N TYR A 553 -14.71 2.46 14.79
CA TYR A 553 -13.59 2.97 15.59
C TYR A 553 -14.00 4.13 16.50
N CYS A 554 -14.74 5.12 16.00
CA CYS A 554 -15.27 6.21 16.81
C CYS A 554 -16.20 5.72 17.91
N ARG A 555 -16.99 4.67 17.65
CA ARG A 555 -17.79 4.01 18.68
C ARG A 555 -16.91 3.35 19.72
N PHE A 556 -15.92 2.56 19.31
CA PHE A 556 -14.93 1.94 20.20
C PHE A 556 -14.30 2.97 21.16
N VAL A 557 -13.79 4.07 20.61
CA VAL A 557 -13.14 5.13 21.38
C VAL A 557 -14.10 5.79 22.40
N ARG A 558 -15.37 5.98 22.05
CA ARG A 558 -16.39 6.55 22.96
C ARG A 558 -16.85 5.57 24.02
N ASP A 559 -17.11 4.33 23.63
CA ASP A 559 -17.52 3.23 24.50
C ASP A 559 -16.50 3.08 25.63
N PHE A 560 -15.22 2.96 25.29
CA PHE A 560 -14.14 2.87 26.28
C PHE A 560 -13.74 4.19 26.93
N ARG A 561 -14.49 5.28 26.71
CA ARG A 561 -14.22 6.61 27.29
C ARG A 561 -12.77 7.03 27.13
N LEU A 562 -12.16 6.70 25.99
CA LEU A 562 -10.77 7.05 25.73
C LEU A 562 -10.61 8.56 25.49
N ILE A 563 -11.71 9.25 25.18
CA ILE A 563 -11.74 10.70 24.97
C ILE A 563 -11.69 11.44 26.31
N ASP A 564 -10.66 12.26 26.46
CA ASP A 564 -10.45 13.13 27.62
C ASP A 564 -9.78 14.46 27.21
N ALA A 565 -9.23 15.21 28.18
CA ALA A 565 -8.56 16.48 27.93
C ALA A 565 -7.25 16.36 27.13
N THR A 566 -6.68 15.16 27.05
CA THR A 566 -5.38 14.87 26.43
C THR A 566 -5.50 14.10 25.12
N PHE A 567 -6.56 13.31 24.98
CA PHE A 567 -6.91 12.58 23.78
C PHE A 567 -8.32 12.95 23.28
N SER A 568 -8.40 13.97 22.43
CA SER A 568 -9.63 14.46 21.82
C SER A 568 -10.15 13.55 20.70
N MET A 569 -11.42 13.73 20.31
CA MET A 569 -11.99 13.02 19.15
C MET A 569 -11.21 13.31 17.86
N ARG A 570 -10.68 14.53 17.71
CA ARG A 570 -9.81 14.86 16.59
C ARG A 570 -8.54 14.00 16.58
N GLN A 571 -7.87 13.85 17.71
CA GLN A 571 -6.67 13.00 17.80
C GLN A 571 -7.00 11.52 17.53
N ALA A 572 -8.18 11.05 17.95
CA ALA A 572 -8.67 9.72 17.59
C ALA A 572 -8.86 9.59 16.07
N THR A 573 -9.51 10.57 15.42
CA THR A 573 -9.67 10.59 13.96
C THR A 573 -8.33 10.57 13.25
N ALA A 574 -7.40 11.42 13.67
CA ALA A 574 -6.09 11.46 13.07
C ALA A 574 -5.34 10.13 13.26
N THR A 575 -5.44 9.51 14.44
CA THR A 575 -4.91 8.17 14.74
C THR A 575 -5.46 7.12 13.76
N PHE A 576 -6.78 7.13 13.52
CA PHE A 576 -7.38 6.25 12.51
C PHE A 576 -6.79 6.51 11.11
N VAL A 577 -6.71 7.78 10.71
CA VAL A 577 -6.25 8.17 9.37
C VAL A 577 -4.81 7.71 9.12
N VAL A 578 -3.90 7.93 10.07
CA VAL A 578 -2.47 7.64 9.91
C VAL A 578 -2.07 6.18 10.20
N SER A 579 -2.93 5.41 10.87
CA SER A 579 -2.68 3.99 11.13
C SER A 579 -2.91 3.09 9.92
N ARG A 580 -3.65 3.55 8.90
CA ARG A 580 -3.91 2.77 7.69
C ARG A 580 -2.67 2.64 6.83
N MET A 581 -2.56 1.51 6.13
CA MET A 581 -1.64 1.42 5.00
C MET A 581 -2.11 2.31 3.85
N ARG A 582 -1.14 2.91 3.16
CA ARG A 582 -1.40 3.71 1.97
C ARG A 582 -1.89 2.83 0.84
N ALA A 583 -2.99 3.24 0.22
CA ALA A 583 -3.41 2.71 -1.07
C ALA A 583 -2.77 3.51 -2.21
N ILE A 584 -2.28 2.80 -3.23
CA ILE A 584 -1.73 3.42 -4.44
C ILE A 584 -2.84 4.18 -5.17
N ASP A 585 -3.98 3.50 -5.40
CA ASP A 585 -5.14 4.06 -6.09
C ASP A 585 -6.36 4.10 -5.17
N GLU A 586 -6.79 5.30 -4.78
CA GLU A 586 -7.95 5.49 -3.89
C GLU A 586 -9.30 5.49 -4.64
N LEU A 587 -9.27 5.55 -5.98
CA LEU A 587 -10.48 5.57 -6.82
C LEU A 587 -11.02 4.16 -7.06
N GLY A 588 -10.14 3.16 -7.11
CA GLY A 588 -10.52 1.76 -7.24
C GLY A 588 -11.33 1.26 -6.05
N GLN A 589 -12.49 0.63 -6.31
CA GLN A 589 -13.40 0.17 -5.25
C GLN A 589 -12.73 -0.77 -4.22
N ALA A 590 -11.84 -1.67 -4.66
CA ALA A 590 -11.14 -2.59 -3.78
C ALA A 590 -10.17 -1.87 -2.82
N ASN A 591 -9.43 -0.89 -3.34
CA ASN A 591 -8.50 -0.09 -2.56
C ASN A 591 -9.22 0.92 -1.69
N ARG A 592 -10.37 1.43 -2.15
CA ARG A 592 -11.23 2.29 -1.33
C ARG A 592 -11.62 1.59 -0.04
N VAL A 593 -11.90 0.29 -0.05
CA VAL A 593 -12.16 -0.44 1.21
C VAL A 593 -10.97 -0.34 2.18
N LYS A 594 -9.73 -0.46 1.69
CA LYS A 594 -8.51 -0.29 2.51
C LYS A 594 -8.36 1.13 3.05
N VAL A 595 -8.73 2.12 2.26
CA VAL A 595 -8.75 3.53 2.69
C VAL A 595 -9.86 3.72 3.73
N LEU A 596 -11.05 3.17 3.55
CA LEU A 596 -12.18 3.44 4.43
C LEU A 596 -12.12 2.73 5.80
N HIS A 597 -11.24 1.75 5.97
CA HIS A 597 -11.26 0.85 7.13
C HIS A 597 -9.86 0.54 7.66
N LEU A 598 -9.78 0.12 8.92
CA LEU A 598 -8.58 -0.50 9.49
C LEU A 598 -8.65 -2.01 9.29
N SER A 599 -7.58 -2.63 8.83
CA SER A 599 -7.36 -4.05 9.08
C SER A 599 -7.14 -4.30 10.57
N ARG A 600 -7.09 -5.58 10.99
CA ARG A 600 -6.76 -5.93 12.38
C ARG A 600 -5.42 -5.33 12.82
N LEU A 601 -4.41 -5.38 11.95
CA LEU A 601 -3.08 -4.85 12.25
C LEU A 601 -3.08 -3.31 12.26
N ASP A 602 -3.80 -2.66 11.35
CA ASP A 602 -3.96 -1.20 11.40
C ASP A 602 -4.68 -0.76 12.69
N PHE A 603 -5.64 -1.56 13.19
CA PHE A 603 -6.30 -1.32 14.47
C PHE A 603 -5.32 -1.45 15.65
N TYR A 604 -4.44 -2.45 15.64
CA TYR A 604 -3.39 -2.58 16.66
C TYR A 604 -2.46 -1.36 16.63
N GLU A 605 -2.03 -0.89 15.44
CA GLU A 605 -1.25 0.35 15.33
C GLU A 605 -2.03 1.55 15.90
N ALA A 606 -3.33 1.65 15.62
CA ALA A 606 -4.18 2.70 16.20
C ALA A 606 -4.25 2.64 17.73
N LEU A 607 -4.18 1.46 18.35
CA LEU A 607 -4.09 1.34 19.80
C LEU A 607 -2.74 1.83 20.33
N VAL A 608 -1.62 1.48 19.68
CA VAL A 608 -0.29 2.00 20.05
C VAL A 608 -0.28 3.53 19.99
N ARG A 609 -0.83 4.10 18.91
CA ARG A 609 -0.92 5.55 18.72
C ARG A 609 -1.84 6.22 19.75
N ALA A 610 -2.98 5.61 20.06
CA ALA A 610 -3.88 6.12 21.09
C ALA A 610 -3.23 6.08 22.46
N ALA A 611 -2.55 4.98 22.80
CA ALA A 611 -1.80 4.84 24.04
C ALA A 611 -0.75 5.94 24.16
N VAL A 612 -0.03 6.24 23.07
CA VAL A 612 1.01 7.26 23.12
C VAL A 612 0.47 8.68 23.29
N ASN A 613 -0.74 8.93 22.80
CA ASN A 613 -1.41 10.22 22.95
C ASN A 613 -2.20 10.37 24.26
N LYS A 614 -2.12 9.41 25.18
CA LYS A 614 -2.73 9.52 26.51
C LYS A 614 -1.68 9.78 27.59
N SER A 615 -2.13 10.37 28.69
CA SER A 615 -1.34 10.53 29.91
C SER A 615 -1.30 9.22 30.68
N TRP A 616 -0.10 8.83 31.10
CA TRP A 616 0.12 7.61 31.90
C TRP A 616 0.91 7.96 33.17
N PRO A 617 0.56 7.34 34.32
CA PRO A 617 1.34 7.49 35.53
C PRO A 617 2.70 6.83 35.37
N SER A 618 3.68 7.35 36.11
CA SER A 618 4.96 6.68 36.31
C SER A 618 4.80 5.41 37.17
N GLU A 619 5.76 4.49 37.08
CA GLU A 619 5.77 3.30 37.95
C GLU A 619 5.80 3.65 39.45
N GLU A 620 6.41 4.78 39.80
CA GLU A 620 6.46 5.27 41.18
C GLU A 620 5.09 5.67 41.70
N GLU A 621 4.29 6.35 40.87
CA GLU A 621 2.92 6.75 41.21
C GLU A 621 1.96 5.56 41.29
N VAL A 622 2.09 4.60 40.38
CA VAL A 622 1.34 3.34 40.45
C VAL A 622 1.65 2.61 41.77
N ARG A 623 2.93 2.52 42.14
CA ARG A 623 3.33 1.90 43.41
C ARG A 623 2.85 2.70 44.64
N ALA A 624 2.91 4.02 44.60
CA ALA A 624 2.53 4.89 45.71
C ALA A 624 1.02 4.93 45.97
N SER A 625 0.21 4.77 44.92
CA SER A 625 -1.25 4.67 45.00
C SER A 625 -1.75 3.31 45.46
N GLY A 626 -0.91 2.27 45.42
CA GLY A 626 -1.30 0.90 45.73
C GLY A 626 -2.12 0.23 44.62
N CYS A 627 -2.13 0.80 43.42
CA CYS A 627 -2.74 0.22 42.23
C CYS A 627 -1.88 -0.92 41.65
N ASP A 628 -2.52 -1.88 40.99
CA ASP A 628 -1.82 -3.03 40.42
C ASP A 628 -0.99 -2.65 39.17
N ASP A 629 -1.52 -1.75 38.35
CA ASP A 629 -0.86 -1.25 37.15
C ASP A 629 -1.38 0.15 36.73
N ALA A 630 -0.82 0.69 35.64
CA ALA A 630 -1.19 2.00 35.12
C ALA A 630 -2.66 2.09 34.67
N GLY A 631 -3.25 1.01 34.17
CA GLY A 631 -4.67 0.99 33.78
C GLY A 631 -5.59 1.04 34.99
N ASP A 632 -5.22 0.35 36.08
CA ASP A 632 -5.92 0.41 37.37
C ASP A 632 -5.87 1.83 37.96
N PHE A 633 -4.69 2.44 37.95
CA PHE A 633 -4.50 3.82 38.41
C PHE A 633 -5.39 4.80 37.66
N VAL A 634 -5.40 4.73 36.32
CA VAL A 634 -6.23 5.63 35.51
C VAL A 634 -7.72 5.40 35.81
N LEU A 635 -8.15 4.16 35.96
CA LEU A 635 -9.53 3.83 36.29
C LEU A 635 -9.94 4.37 37.68
N ALA A 636 -9.10 4.19 38.70
CA ALA A 636 -9.29 4.73 40.04
C ALA A 636 -9.34 6.27 40.02
N SER A 637 -8.43 6.90 39.29
CA SER A 637 -8.40 8.36 39.10
C SER A 637 -9.70 8.89 38.46
N MET A 638 -10.27 8.16 37.50
CA MET A 638 -11.57 8.49 36.89
C MET A 638 -12.74 8.34 37.87
N GLU A 639 -12.65 7.45 38.87
CA GLU A 639 -13.67 7.21 39.90
C GLU A 639 -13.63 8.22 41.04
N GLU A 640 -12.43 8.63 41.48
CA GLU A 640 -12.23 9.64 42.53
C GLU A 640 -12.80 11.02 42.17
N GLY A 641 -13.07 11.24 40.88
CA GLY A 641 -13.83 12.37 40.37
C GLY A 641 -13.03 13.25 39.41
N GLY A 642 -13.75 14.12 38.70
CA GLY A 642 -13.18 14.90 37.60
C GLY A 642 -12.01 15.82 37.97
N ALA A 643 -11.92 16.27 39.23
CA ALA A 643 -10.85 17.19 39.67
C ALA A 643 -9.50 16.49 39.86
N ALA A 644 -9.48 15.31 40.50
CA ALA A 644 -8.25 14.52 40.68
C ALA A 644 -7.72 14.05 39.32
N HIS A 645 -8.61 13.54 38.47
CA HIS A 645 -8.26 13.14 37.11
C HIS A 645 -7.75 14.31 36.26
N ALA A 646 -8.44 15.46 36.27
CA ALA A 646 -7.99 16.64 35.54
C ALA A 646 -6.62 17.14 36.00
N ARG A 647 -6.34 17.08 37.30
CA ARG A 647 -5.02 17.41 37.86
C ARG A 647 -3.95 16.45 37.32
N PHE A 648 -4.19 15.14 37.38
CA PHE A 648 -3.28 14.13 36.83
C PHE A 648 -2.97 14.40 35.35
N LEU A 649 -3.99 14.64 34.52
CA LEU A 649 -3.83 14.95 33.10
C LEU A 649 -3.01 16.23 32.86
N SER A 650 -3.10 17.22 33.76
CA SER A 650 -2.32 18.47 33.66
C SER A 650 -0.85 18.30 34.07
N GLU A 651 -0.57 17.40 35.01
CA GLU A 651 0.79 17.09 35.48
C GLU A 651 1.53 16.15 34.52
N HIS A 652 0.79 15.36 33.73
CA HIS A 652 1.31 14.36 32.79
C HIS A 652 0.96 14.73 31.35
N PRO A 653 1.68 15.65 30.70
CA PRO A 653 1.36 16.05 29.35
C PRO A 653 1.46 14.86 28.38
N ALA A 654 0.37 14.58 27.69
CA ALA A 654 0.34 13.54 26.65
C ALA A 654 0.89 14.05 25.31
N GLY A 655 1.13 13.10 24.40
CA GLY A 655 1.61 13.35 23.05
C GLY A 655 3.05 12.88 22.85
N TYR A 656 3.39 12.53 21.61
CA TYR A 656 4.69 11.93 21.35
C TYR A 656 5.84 12.92 21.59
N GLY A 657 6.99 12.40 21.99
CA GLY A 657 8.15 13.20 22.40
C GLY A 657 7.98 13.94 23.72
N LYS A 658 6.77 13.99 24.29
CA LYS A 658 6.49 14.48 25.65
C LYS A 658 6.30 13.37 26.66
N GLN A 659 6.27 12.12 26.18
CA GLN A 659 6.08 10.97 27.03
C GLN A 659 7.25 10.77 27.98
N LEU A 660 6.93 10.63 29.25
CA LEU A 660 7.87 10.23 30.29
C LEU A 660 8.07 8.71 30.33
N VAL A 661 7.15 7.96 29.71
CA VAL A 661 7.02 6.51 29.82
C VAL A 661 7.25 5.86 28.44
N PRO A 662 7.98 4.72 28.35
CA PRO A 662 8.19 4.02 27.09
C PRO A 662 6.89 3.58 26.40
N THR A 663 6.91 3.50 25.06
CA THR A 663 5.72 3.19 24.25
C THR A 663 5.03 1.88 24.63
N HIS A 664 5.80 0.81 24.90
CA HIS A 664 5.23 -0.49 25.27
C HIS A 664 4.52 -0.45 26.64
N VAL A 665 5.04 0.33 27.60
CA VAL A 665 4.40 0.54 28.92
C VAL A 665 3.11 1.35 28.77
N CYS A 666 3.11 2.41 27.94
CA CYS A 666 1.89 3.15 27.60
C CYS A 666 0.82 2.23 27.00
N LEU A 667 1.22 1.34 26.08
CA LEU A 667 0.31 0.36 25.47
C LEU A 667 -0.22 -0.65 26.49
N GLN A 668 0.62 -1.17 27.37
CA GLN A 668 0.21 -2.08 28.44
C GLN A 668 -0.78 -1.41 29.39
N GLY A 669 -0.57 -0.13 29.74
CA GLY A 669 -1.53 0.68 30.49
C GLY A 669 -2.88 0.81 29.79
N LEU A 670 -2.88 1.04 28.47
CA LEU A 670 -4.12 1.09 27.68
C LEU A 670 -4.84 -0.24 27.68
N LEU A 671 -4.15 -1.34 27.40
CA LEU A 671 -4.77 -2.65 27.27
C LEU A 671 -5.29 -3.17 28.62
N SER A 672 -4.55 -2.97 29.71
CA SER A 672 -5.01 -3.29 31.07
C SER A 672 -6.25 -2.48 31.47
N LEU A 673 -6.31 -1.19 31.15
CA LEU A 673 -7.51 -0.36 31.31
C LEU A 673 -8.70 -0.94 30.53
N LEU A 674 -8.52 -1.24 29.24
CA LEU A 674 -9.57 -1.81 28.40
C LEU A 674 -10.07 -3.16 28.95
N THR A 675 -9.17 -4.06 29.35
CA THR A 675 -9.52 -5.35 29.95
C THR A 675 -10.36 -5.18 31.21
N ARG A 676 -10.01 -4.26 32.11
CA ARG A 676 -10.81 -3.98 33.33
C ARG A 676 -12.18 -3.39 33.01
N MET A 677 -12.25 -2.48 32.05
CA MET A 677 -13.53 -1.90 31.63
C MET A 677 -14.47 -2.98 31.10
N ILE A 678 -13.95 -3.91 30.29
CA ILE A 678 -14.71 -5.08 29.82
C ILE A 678 -15.15 -5.96 30.99
N ALA A 679 -14.24 -6.34 31.88
CA ALA A 679 -14.52 -7.23 33.00
C ALA A 679 -15.61 -6.66 33.94
N THR A 680 -15.61 -5.34 34.13
CA THR A 680 -16.60 -4.62 34.94
C THR A 680 -17.89 -4.27 34.19
N GLY A 681 -17.97 -4.57 32.88
CA GLY A 681 -19.07 -4.17 32.00
C GLY A 681 -19.16 -2.66 31.75
N ARG A 682 -18.14 -1.89 32.18
CA ARG A 682 -18.06 -0.45 31.99
C ARG A 682 -17.69 -0.12 30.54
N GLY A 683 -18.34 0.90 30.01
CA GLY A 683 -18.03 1.41 28.67
C GLY A 683 -18.86 0.78 27.54
N THR A 684 -19.78 -0.12 27.83
CA THR A 684 -20.68 -0.63 26.78
C THR A 684 -22.04 0.05 26.87
N SER A 685 -22.27 1.08 26.06
CA SER A 685 -23.55 1.81 26.04
C SER A 685 -24.68 0.99 25.36
N GLY A 686 -24.92 -0.24 25.81
CA GLY A 686 -26.08 -1.06 25.45
C GLY A 686 -25.79 -2.37 24.70
N ARG A 687 -24.59 -2.57 24.14
CA ARG A 687 -24.12 -3.89 23.69
C ARG A 687 -23.32 -4.51 24.82
N ALA A 688 -23.97 -5.25 25.71
CA ALA A 688 -23.27 -5.90 26.81
C ALA A 688 -22.12 -6.76 26.27
N LEU A 689 -20.88 -6.25 26.35
CA LEU A 689 -19.68 -7.07 26.30
C LEU A 689 -19.70 -7.83 27.63
N THR A 690 -20.55 -8.84 27.70
CA THR A 690 -20.60 -9.68 28.89
C THR A 690 -19.31 -10.47 28.95
N PRO A 691 -18.80 -10.80 30.14
CA PRO A 691 -17.69 -11.75 30.27
C PRO A 691 -17.93 -13.07 29.52
N ALA A 692 -19.20 -13.46 29.30
CA ALA A 692 -19.56 -14.65 28.52
C ALA A 692 -19.35 -14.53 27.00
N SER A 693 -19.11 -13.31 26.49
CA SER A 693 -18.74 -13.07 25.08
C SER A 693 -17.23 -13.10 24.84
N PHE A 694 -16.44 -13.14 25.92
CA PHE A 694 -15.01 -13.42 25.95
C PHE A 694 -14.78 -14.91 26.06
#